data_AF-A0A9D9GH54-F1
#
_entry.id   AF-A0A9D9GH54-F1
#
_cell.length_a   1.000
_cell.length_b   1.000
_cell.length_c   1.000
_cell.angle_alpha   90.00
_cell.angle_beta   90.00
_cell.angle_gamma   90.00
#
_symmetry.space_group_name_H-M   'P 1'
#
loop_
_entity.id
_entity.type
_entity.pdbx_description
1 polymer ?
#
loop_
_entity_poly.entity_id
_entity_poly.type
_entity_poly.pdbx_seq_one_letter_code
_entity_poly.pdbx_strand_id
1 'polypeptide(L)'
;MRRIIISVWLMTCFLMHVEAKKQIERTHDYYTEWAIRIGNSEMSHNEHLWQADFLKKPKWDYTQGLVAKSLLELYKATADERYLAYVQEYADFFINGKGEIMTYKKLDYNIDRVNGGIFLFDLNKFVPKQQYQAAMDSLRSQLETHPRVKEGAFWHKKRYPHQVWLDGLYMGSPFYARYSVEHNQPEYLKDVVRQFQVADKYTRDPKTGLNFHGWDESREQAWANKETGCSPHFWGRSIGWYLMAIVDVLDYIPQEMPERQELIDILNRVCKALMKYQDKHTQMWSQVTDRPKAEGNYLESTSTTMFCYAMAKGARMGYLPKKYLEEARQVFDGLCEHSTQLNEDGTTSITRACAVAGLGGEPYRSGSYEYYISEPVRNDDPKVVGPFILAALELAKSTPHIVVAKDGSGDYKTLQAAIDAVPHFKKTRTVIYIKPGIYREKIIIPKSKELLSIIGEDPLTTVISYDDYAGKENAWGQALGTSGSATVYAFPDDLYMENITIANTAGVDKPMKGKGHQAVALHVSSDRAVFVNCRFLGNQDTMFNYAAGARQYFKNCYIEGTTDFIFGWATAVFDQCVIHSKRNSYITAASTLQGATHGFLFYQCKLTAAPGVTEVYLGRPWRPYAQTVFMECELGEHILPEGWHNWNKPQAEKQVLYGEYKNYGKGADTDNRVKWSQQLTEQQAEEYSIKNVLEGKDGWAPQTGIIRYVPVKK
;
A
#
# COMPACT_ATOMS: atom_id res chain seq x y z
N MET A 1 9.34 36.15 36.76
CA MET A 1 9.68 36.08 35.32
C MET A 1 10.28 34.75 34.86
N ARG A 2 11.26 34.14 35.55
CA ARG A 2 11.88 32.86 35.11
C ARG A 2 10.97 31.62 35.07
N ARG A 3 9.87 31.55 35.84
CA ARG A 3 8.91 30.41 35.80
C ARG A 3 7.85 30.49 34.69
N ILE A 4 7.53 31.69 34.20
CA ILE A 4 6.54 31.87 33.12
C ILE A 4 7.19 31.60 31.75
N ILE A 5 8.48 31.90 31.60
CA ILE A 5 9.24 31.65 30.36
C ILE A 5 9.44 30.16 30.08
N ILE A 6 9.64 29.33 31.12
CA ILE A 6 9.79 27.86 30.97
C ILE A 6 8.46 27.20 30.59
N SER A 7 7.33 27.75 31.05
CA SER A 7 5.98 27.24 30.75
C SER A 7 5.57 27.52 29.31
N VAL A 8 5.91 28.72 28.80
CA VAL A 8 5.63 29.11 27.41
C VAL A 8 6.55 28.37 26.42
N TRP A 9 7.80 28.07 26.80
CA TRP A 9 8.73 27.26 25.98
C TRP A 9 8.33 25.78 25.89
N LEU A 10 7.88 25.17 27.00
CA LEU A 10 7.38 23.79 26.97
C LEU A 10 6.08 23.66 26.16
N MET A 11 5.21 24.67 26.21
CA MET A 11 3.94 24.67 25.47
C MET A 11 4.13 24.97 23.97
N THR A 12 5.12 25.79 23.60
CA THR A 12 5.51 26.02 22.19
C THR A 12 6.32 24.86 21.59
N CYS A 13 7.17 24.17 22.37
CA CYS A 13 7.80 22.92 21.92
C CYS A 13 6.79 21.77 21.77
N PHE A 14 5.74 21.73 22.61
CA PHE A 14 4.66 20.75 22.50
C PHE A 14 3.73 21.05 21.31
N LEU A 15 3.41 22.33 21.05
CA LEU A 15 2.64 22.75 19.87
C LEU A 15 3.43 22.54 18.56
N MET A 16 4.74 22.81 18.54
CA MET A 16 5.59 22.48 17.38
C MET A 16 5.73 20.96 17.16
N HIS A 17 5.71 20.15 18.22
CA HIS A 17 5.65 18.67 18.11
C HIS A 17 4.29 18.16 17.61
N VAL A 18 3.20 18.90 17.86
CA VAL A 18 1.85 18.56 17.40
C VAL A 18 1.61 19.04 15.96
N GLU A 19 2.21 20.16 15.54
CA GLU A 19 2.15 20.62 14.14
C GLU A 19 3.13 19.86 13.22
N ALA A 20 4.29 19.43 13.70
CA ALA A 20 5.19 18.53 12.96
C ALA A 20 4.68 17.07 12.86
N LYS A 21 3.60 16.73 13.58
CA LYS A 21 2.88 15.45 13.42
C LYS A 21 1.93 15.44 12.22
N LYS A 22 1.73 16.56 11.52
CA LYS A 22 1.01 16.55 10.25
C LYS A 22 1.96 16.12 9.13
N GLN A 23 1.73 14.88 8.70
CA GLN A 23 2.23 14.26 7.47
C GLN A 23 3.70 13.77 7.51
N ILE A 24 4.01 12.92 8.50
CA ILE A 24 4.89 11.78 8.19
C ILE A 24 4.08 10.91 7.22
N GLU A 25 4.40 10.94 5.93
CA GLU A 25 3.90 9.93 4.99
C GLU A 25 4.33 8.57 5.53
N ARG A 26 3.39 7.85 6.15
CA ARG A 26 3.54 6.44 6.42
C ARG A 26 3.71 5.78 5.06
N THR A 27 4.80 5.08 4.84
CA THR A 27 4.92 4.23 3.66
C THR A 27 4.20 2.94 3.98
N HIS A 28 3.18 2.63 3.19
CA HIS A 28 2.36 1.46 3.41
C HIS A 28 2.95 0.27 2.65
N ASP A 29 2.50 -0.95 2.97
CA ASP A 29 2.86 -2.11 2.18
C ASP A 29 2.33 -2.00 0.74
N TYR A 30 2.90 -2.82 -0.16
CA TYR A 30 2.55 -2.83 -1.58
C TYR A 30 1.04 -2.85 -1.86
N TYR A 31 0.27 -3.67 -1.14
CA TYR A 31 -1.16 -3.78 -1.41
C TYR A 31 -1.91 -2.57 -0.87
N THR A 32 -1.55 -2.08 0.32
CA THR A 32 -2.14 -0.85 0.85
C THR A 32 -1.83 0.37 -0.04
N GLU A 33 -0.64 0.47 -0.62
CA GLU A 33 -0.31 1.53 -1.59
C GLU A 33 -1.17 1.45 -2.87
N TRP A 34 -1.45 0.24 -3.36
CA TRP A 34 -2.41 0.07 -4.45
C TRP A 34 -3.83 0.47 -4.07
N ALA A 35 -4.25 0.15 -2.84
CA ALA A 35 -5.55 0.57 -2.32
C ALA A 35 -5.65 2.10 -2.21
N ILE A 36 -4.60 2.77 -1.72
CA ILE A 36 -4.49 4.24 -1.65
C ILE A 36 -4.55 4.86 -3.04
N ARG A 37 -3.77 4.33 -3.99
CA ARG A 37 -3.73 4.80 -5.37
C ARG A 37 -5.10 4.79 -6.04
N ILE A 38 -5.82 3.67 -5.94
CA ILE A 38 -7.15 3.53 -6.52
C ILE A 38 -8.18 4.37 -5.75
N GLY A 39 -8.12 4.39 -4.41
CA GLY A 39 -9.01 5.21 -3.59
C GLY A 39 -8.89 6.71 -3.88
N ASN A 40 -7.65 7.21 -4.04
CA ASN A 40 -7.39 8.59 -4.43
C ASN A 40 -7.86 8.90 -5.85
N SER A 41 -7.69 7.95 -6.78
CA SER A 41 -8.14 8.12 -8.16
C SER A 41 -9.66 8.20 -8.23
N GLU A 42 -10.38 7.32 -7.53
CA GLU A 42 -11.85 7.33 -7.45
C GLU A 42 -12.40 8.66 -6.92
N MET A 43 -11.81 9.19 -5.84
CA MET A 43 -12.17 10.50 -5.27
C MET A 43 -11.80 11.68 -6.18
N SER A 44 -10.81 11.51 -7.06
CA SER A 44 -10.45 12.52 -8.05
C SER A 44 -11.36 12.47 -9.28
N HIS A 45 -11.82 11.29 -9.68
CA HIS A 45 -12.72 11.10 -10.82
C HIS A 45 -14.16 11.50 -10.50
N ASN A 46 -14.54 11.43 -9.22
CA ASN A 46 -15.87 11.76 -8.74
C ASN A 46 -15.76 12.82 -7.64
N GLU A 47 -16.18 14.05 -7.92
CA GLU A 47 -16.24 15.14 -6.93
C GLU A 47 -17.09 14.75 -5.71
N HIS A 48 -18.18 14.01 -5.95
CA HIS A 48 -19.03 13.46 -4.91
C HIS A 48 -19.26 11.96 -5.15
N LEU A 49 -19.25 11.16 -4.09
CA LEU A 49 -19.40 9.70 -4.22
C LEU A 49 -20.68 9.26 -4.92
N TRP A 50 -21.74 10.09 -4.88
CA TRP A 50 -22.98 9.79 -5.58
C TRP A 50 -22.85 9.76 -7.11
N GLN A 51 -21.79 10.38 -7.66
CA GLN A 51 -21.48 10.40 -9.09
C GLN A 51 -20.85 9.08 -9.58
N ALA A 52 -20.31 8.27 -8.66
CA ALA A 52 -19.79 6.94 -9.00
C ALA A 52 -20.87 6.13 -9.74
N ASP A 53 -20.43 5.18 -10.58
CA ASP A 53 -21.30 4.52 -11.59
C ASP A 53 -21.75 5.46 -12.72
N PHE A 54 -21.02 6.56 -12.95
CA PHE A 54 -21.26 7.55 -14.00
C PHE A 54 -22.64 8.21 -13.92
N LEU A 55 -23.14 8.38 -12.69
CA LEU A 55 -24.47 8.91 -12.44
C LEU A 55 -24.50 10.43 -12.64
N LYS A 56 -25.42 10.88 -13.51
CA LYS A 56 -25.69 12.30 -13.74
C LYS A 56 -26.67 12.90 -12.74
N LYS A 57 -27.34 12.06 -11.94
CA LYS A 57 -28.32 12.46 -10.93
C LYS A 57 -28.16 11.57 -9.70
N PRO A 58 -28.29 12.12 -8.48
CA PRO A 58 -28.14 11.32 -7.28
C PRO A 58 -29.17 10.19 -7.21
N LYS A 59 -28.69 8.99 -6.87
CA LYS A 59 -29.50 7.80 -6.65
C LYS A 59 -28.87 6.95 -5.56
N TRP A 60 -29.70 6.45 -4.64
CA TRP A 60 -29.28 5.46 -3.65
C TRP A 60 -29.22 4.07 -4.29
N ASP A 61 -28.02 3.51 -4.38
CA ASP A 61 -27.77 2.19 -4.98
C ASP A 61 -26.57 1.48 -4.34
N TYR A 62 -26.42 0.19 -4.67
CA TYR A 62 -25.38 -0.66 -4.06
C TYR A 62 -23.95 -0.28 -4.46
N THR A 63 -23.75 0.34 -5.62
CA THR A 63 -22.41 0.64 -6.15
C THR A 63 -21.70 1.69 -5.31
N GLN A 64 -22.40 2.76 -4.95
CA GLN A 64 -21.87 3.79 -4.05
C GLN A 64 -21.68 3.23 -2.64
N GLY A 65 -22.63 2.42 -2.14
CA GLY A 65 -22.49 1.76 -0.84
C GLY A 65 -21.28 0.82 -0.77
N LEU A 66 -20.95 0.15 -1.86
CA LEU A 66 -19.76 -0.69 -1.99
C LEU A 66 -18.46 0.12 -1.96
N VAL A 67 -18.39 1.22 -2.73
CA VAL A 67 -17.21 2.10 -2.73
C VAL A 67 -17.08 2.81 -1.36
N ALA A 68 -18.18 3.24 -0.76
CA ALA A 68 -18.20 3.78 0.60
C ALA A 68 -17.61 2.78 1.61
N LYS A 69 -18.05 1.51 1.56
CA LYS A 69 -17.50 0.43 2.39
C LYS A 69 -15.99 0.28 2.17
N SER A 70 -15.52 0.26 0.92
CA SER A 70 -14.10 0.08 0.64
C SER A 70 -13.25 1.27 1.09
N LEU A 71 -13.74 2.51 0.94
CA LEU A 71 -13.06 3.70 1.40
C LEU A 71 -13.01 3.78 2.94
N LEU A 72 -14.03 3.29 3.66
CA LEU A 72 -13.97 3.16 5.11
C LEU A 72 -12.99 2.08 5.57
N GLU A 73 -12.85 0.96 4.84
CA GLU A 73 -11.78 -0.01 5.12
C GLU A 73 -10.39 0.60 4.85
N LEU A 74 -10.27 1.43 3.81
CA LEU A 74 -9.03 2.15 3.51
C LEU A 74 -8.71 3.21 4.59
N TYR A 75 -9.72 3.91 5.10
CA TYR A 75 -9.59 4.78 6.27
C TYR A 75 -9.05 4.00 7.49
N LYS A 76 -9.61 2.82 7.78
CA LYS A 76 -9.11 1.96 8.88
C LYS A 76 -7.65 1.59 8.71
N ALA A 77 -7.19 1.37 7.47
CA ALA A 77 -5.82 0.97 7.17
C ALA A 77 -4.82 2.14 7.21
N THR A 78 -5.24 3.34 6.83
CA THR A 78 -4.34 4.49 6.61
C THR A 78 -4.46 5.58 7.66
N ALA A 79 -5.61 5.66 8.35
CA ALA A 79 -6.05 6.79 9.16
C ALA A 79 -6.13 8.13 8.39
N ASP A 80 -6.28 8.08 7.05
CA ASP A 80 -6.46 9.28 6.23
C ASP A 80 -7.91 9.77 6.27
N GLU A 81 -8.14 10.83 7.04
CA GLU A 81 -9.43 11.45 7.30
C GLU A 81 -10.18 11.90 6.03
N ARG A 82 -9.49 12.07 4.89
CA ARG A 82 -10.15 12.43 3.62
C ARG A 82 -11.16 11.36 3.18
N TYR A 83 -10.85 10.09 3.38
CA TYR A 83 -11.76 8.98 3.04
C TYR A 83 -13.01 9.00 3.92
N LEU A 84 -12.84 9.19 5.24
CA LEU A 84 -13.97 9.27 6.17
C LEU A 84 -14.88 10.45 5.83
N ALA A 85 -14.29 11.64 5.60
CA ALA A 85 -15.03 12.84 5.25
C ALA A 85 -15.85 12.68 3.96
N TYR A 86 -15.24 12.11 2.90
CA TYR A 86 -15.89 11.87 1.62
C TYR A 86 -17.09 10.91 1.73
N VAL A 87 -16.96 9.84 2.53
CA VAL A 87 -18.05 8.90 2.79
C VAL A 87 -19.14 9.52 3.68
N GLN A 88 -18.76 10.31 4.68
CA GLN A 88 -19.73 10.99 5.54
C GLN A 88 -20.57 12.00 4.74
N GLU A 89 -19.95 12.76 3.86
CA GLU A 89 -20.64 13.71 2.97
C GLU A 89 -21.73 13.01 2.13
N TYR A 90 -21.39 11.86 1.54
CA TYR A 90 -22.34 11.03 0.81
C TYR A 90 -23.53 10.59 1.68
N ALA A 91 -23.27 10.11 2.90
CA ALA A 91 -24.32 9.68 3.81
C ALA A 91 -25.24 10.84 4.21
N ASP A 92 -24.66 11.98 4.58
CA ASP A 92 -25.39 13.18 4.99
C ASP A 92 -26.22 13.78 3.85
N PHE A 93 -25.78 13.60 2.61
CA PHE A 93 -26.52 14.03 1.43
C PHE A 93 -27.78 13.19 1.18
N PHE A 94 -27.71 11.86 1.36
CA PHE A 94 -28.86 10.97 1.13
C PHE A 94 -29.78 10.79 2.34
N ILE A 95 -29.28 10.95 3.56
CA ILE A 95 -30.00 10.60 4.78
C ILE A 95 -30.34 11.88 5.54
N ASN A 96 -31.63 12.22 5.57
CA ASN A 96 -32.08 13.40 6.31
C ASN A 96 -32.06 13.18 7.84
N GLY A 97 -32.33 14.22 8.62
CA GLY A 97 -32.32 14.15 10.09
C GLY A 97 -33.31 13.16 10.73
N LYS A 98 -34.25 12.59 9.97
CA LYS A 98 -35.17 11.53 10.42
C LYS A 98 -34.70 10.11 10.05
N GLY A 99 -33.60 9.98 9.31
CA GLY A 99 -33.14 8.71 8.77
C GLY A 99 -33.85 8.28 7.47
N GLU A 100 -34.61 9.17 6.84
CA GLU A 100 -35.22 8.87 5.54
C GLU A 100 -34.15 8.96 4.44
N ILE A 101 -34.07 7.90 3.63
CA ILE A 101 -33.07 7.76 2.57
C ILE A 101 -33.66 8.31 1.26
N MET A 102 -33.05 9.35 0.72
CA MET A 102 -33.46 9.97 -0.55
C MET A 102 -33.42 8.94 -1.69
N THR A 103 -34.43 8.97 -2.57
CA THR A 103 -34.64 8.06 -3.72
C THR A 103 -34.86 6.57 -3.39
N TYR A 104 -34.66 6.14 -2.14
CA TYR A 104 -34.97 4.78 -1.71
C TYR A 104 -36.48 4.57 -1.61
N LYS A 105 -36.98 3.48 -2.22
CA LYS A 105 -38.38 3.08 -2.17
C LYS A 105 -38.48 1.64 -1.68
N LYS A 106 -38.83 1.46 -0.40
CA LYS A 106 -38.99 0.14 0.24
C LYS A 106 -39.94 -0.79 -0.52
N LEU A 107 -41.05 -0.27 -1.03
CA LEU A 107 -42.08 -1.05 -1.72
C LEU A 107 -41.69 -1.56 -3.13
N ASP A 108 -40.57 -1.09 -3.68
CA ASP A 108 -39.99 -1.69 -4.89
C ASP A 108 -39.40 -3.07 -4.58
N TYR A 109 -39.16 -3.39 -3.30
CA TYR A 109 -38.45 -4.58 -2.81
C TYR A 109 -37.26 -4.90 -3.71
N ASN A 110 -36.39 -3.93 -3.92
CA ASN A 110 -35.17 -4.12 -4.69
C ASN A 110 -34.05 -4.47 -3.71
N ILE A 111 -33.54 -5.71 -3.78
CA ILE A 111 -32.51 -6.17 -2.84
C ILE A 111 -31.21 -5.36 -2.97
N ASP A 112 -30.89 -4.86 -4.17
CA ASP A 112 -29.71 -4.03 -4.44
C ASP A 112 -29.63 -2.81 -3.51
N ARG A 113 -30.78 -2.19 -3.23
CA ARG A 113 -30.81 -0.95 -2.44
C ARG A 113 -30.50 -1.18 -0.95
N VAL A 114 -30.49 -2.42 -0.48
CA VAL A 114 -30.12 -2.77 0.91
C VAL A 114 -28.62 -2.61 1.10
N ASN A 115 -27.80 -3.11 0.17
CA ASN A 115 -26.34 -2.98 0.24
C ASN A 115 -25.86 -1.53 0.12
N GLY A 116 -26.68 -0.62 -0.43
CA GLY A 116 -26.42 0.81 -0.37
C GLY A 116 -26.11 1.29 1.06
N GLY A 117 -26.67 0.65 2.10
CA GLY A 117 -26.44 1.01 3.50
C GLY A 117 -25.38 0.21 4.25
N ILE A 118 -24.65 -0.71 3.61
CA ILE A 118 -23.70 -1.60 4.32
C ILE A 118 -22.57 -0.82 5.03
N PHE A 119 -22.18 0.32 4.49
CA PHE A 119 -21.12 1.16 5.03
C PHE A 119 -21.56 1.93 6.29
N LEU A 120 -22.88 2.09 6.52
CA LEU A 120 -23.42 2.87 7.64
C LEU A 120 -23.06 2.27 8.99
N PHE A 121 -22.90 0.95 9.08
CA PHE A 121 -22.47 0.31 10.32
C PHE A 121 -21.07 0.75 10.76
N ASP A 122 -20.15 0.95 9.82
CA ASP A 122 -18.80 1.43 10.13
C ASP A 122 -18.79 2.95 10.30
N LEU A 123 -19.45 3.69 9.40
CA LEU A 123 -19.56 5.14 9.51
C LEU A 123 -20.15 5.56 10.86
N ASN A 124 -21.22 4.91 11.32
CA ASN A 124 -21.87 5.25 12.58
C ASN A 124 -21.01 4.93 13.83
N LYS A 125 -19.99 4.08 13.70
CA LYS A 125 -19.00 3.85 14.77
C LYS A 125 -17.99 5.00 14.85
N PHE A 126 -17.61 5.57 13.70
CA PHE A 126 -16.66 6.70 13.63
C PHE A 126 -17.33 8.05 13.87
N VAL A 127 -18.53 8.23 13.30
CA VAL A 127 -19.33 9.46 13.37
C VAL A 127 -20.76 9.09 13.81
N PRO A 128 -21.01 8.92 15.12
CA PRO A 128 -22.30 8.46 15.60
C PRO A 128 -23.43 9.46 15.31
N LYS A 129 -24.46 9.03 14.57
CA LYS A 129 -25.69 9.78 14.33
C LYS A 129 -26.92 8.87 14.38
N GLN A 130 -27.95 9.30 15.11
CA GLN A 130 -29.22 8.56 15.20
C GLN A 130 -29.88 8.34 13.83
N GLN A 131 -29.75 9.30 12.90
CA GLN A 131 -30.30 9.17 11.55
C GLN A 131 -29.67 8.04 10.73
N TYR A 132 -28.40 7.70 10.94
CA TYR A 132 -27.77 6.55 10.27
C TYR A 132 -28.34 5.24 10.79
N GLN A 133 -28.58 5.16 12.10
CA GLN A 133 -29.26 4.01 12.70
C GLN A 133 -30.69 3.85 12.14
N ALA A 134 -31.48 4.92 12.12
CA ALA A 134 -32.83 4.90 11.57
C ALA A 134 -32.87 4.51 10.08
N ALA A 135 -31.87 4.92 9.29
CA ALA A 135 -31.71 4.49 7.91
C ALA A 135 -31.43 2.98 7.82
N MET A 136 -30.53 2.42 8.65
CA MET A 136 -30.29 0.98 8.71
C MET A 136 -31.55 0.20 9.13
N ASP A 137 -32.32 0.69 10.09
CA ASP A 137 -33.58 0.09 10.52
C ASP A 137 -34.61 0.06 9.38
N SER A 138 -34.69 1.13 8.60
CA SER A 138 -35.55 1.20 7.40
C SER A 138 -35.17 0.14 6.36
N LEU A 139 -33.87 -0.01 6.07
CA LEU A 139 -33.36 -1.05 5.16
C LEU A 139 -33.62 -2.46 5.70
N ARG A 140 -33.38 -2.70 7.00
CA ARG A 140 -33.68 -3.98 7.67
C ARG A 140 -35.16 -4.32 7.59
N SER A 141 -36.04 -3.34 7.76
CA SER A 141 -37.50 -3.54 7.71
C SER A 141 -38.00 -3.94 6.31
N GLN A 142 -37.22 -3.70 5.24
CA GLN A 142 -37.53 -4.25 3.92
C GLN A 142 -37.40 -5.77 3.90
N LEU A 143 -36.40 -6.33 4.59
CA LEU A 143 -36.10 -7.77 4.59
C LEU A 143 -37.16 -8.60 5.33
N GLU A 144 -37.90 -7.98 6.25
CA GLU A 144 -39.00 -8.62 6.99
C GLU A 144 -40.15 -9.02 6.08
N THR A 145 -40.48 -8.16 5.12
CA THR A 145 -41.62 -8.33 4.21
C THR A 145 -41.20 -8.54 2.76
N HIS A 146 -39.92 -8.75 2.50
CA HIS A 146 -39.39 -8.97 1.15
C HIS A 146 -39.99 -10.24 0.56
N PRO A 147 -40.54 -10.22 -0.67
CA PRO A 147 -41.07 -11.40 -1.34
C PRO A 147 -40.02 -12.52 -1.45
N ARG A 148 -40.46 -13.77 -1.33
CA ARG A 148 -39.58 -14.94 -1.31
C ARG A 148 -40.09 -16.03 -2.25
N VAL A 149 -39.17 -16.86 -2.74
CA VAL A 149 -39.50 -18.16 -3.34
C VAL A 149 -40.04 -19.11 -2.26
N LYS A 150 -40.63 -20.24 -2.66
CA LYS A 150 -41.26 -21.19 -1.73
C LYS A 150 -40.30 -21.68 -0.63
N GLU A 151 -39.03 -21.91 -0.98
CA GLU A 151 -37.99 -22.36 -0.04
C GLU A 151 -37.36 -21.21 0.77
N GLY A 152 -37.89 -19.99 0.67
CA GLY A 152 -37.59 -18.89 1.58
C GLY A 152 -36.45 -17.96 1.17
N ALA A 153 -35.80 -18.17 0.01
CA ALA A 153 -34.85 -17.19 -0.50
C ALA A 153 -35.56 -15.94 -1.05
N PHE A 154 -34.93 -14.77 -0.91
CA PHE A 154 -35.47 -13.52 -1.42
C PHE A 154 -35.61 -13.53 -2.94
N TRP A 155 -36.73 -12.99 -3.44
CA TRP A 155 -36.76 -12.54 -4.81
C TRP A 155 -35.70 -11.47 -5.01
N HIS A 156 -35.08 -11.43 -6.18
CA HIS A 156 -34.08 -10.42 -6.48
C HIS A 156 -34.71 -9.02 -6.44
N LYS A 157 -35.89 -8.85 -7.07
CA LYS A 157 -36.71 -7.62 -7.00
C LYS A 157 -38.19 -7.96 -7.09
N LYS A 158 -39.09 -7.08 -6.60
CA LYS A 158 -40.55 -7.23 -6.86
C LYS A 158 -40.88 -7.35 -8.37
N ARG A 159 -40.14 -6.62 -9.21
CA ARG A 159 -40.29 -6.67 -10.67
C ARG A 159 -39.72 -7.93 -11.34
N TYR A 160 -39.03 -8.77 -10.57
CA TYR A 160 -38.46 -10.06 -10.98
C TYR A 160 -39.02 -11.15 -10.08
N PRO A 161 -40.34 -11.43 -10.18
CA PRO A 161 -40.99 -12.38 -9.31
C PRO A 161 -40.38 -13.78 -9.48
N HIS A 162 -40.33 -14.53 -8.39
CA HIS A 162 -39.86 -15.92 -8.33
C HIS A 162 -38.37 -16.14 -8.65
N GLN A 163 -37.58 -15.07 -8.80
CA GLN A 163 -36.20 -15.16 -9.25
C GLN A 163 -35.19 -14.95 -8.12
N VAL A 164 -34.22 -15.86 -8.01
CA VAL A 164 -33.04 -15.74 -7.14
C VAL A 164 -31.82 -15.54 -8.03
N TRP A 165 -31.13 -14.42 -7.90
CA TRP A 165 -29.87 -14.15 -8.61
C TRP A 165 -28.72 -14.15 -7.60
N LEU A 166 -27.56 -14.70 -7.99
CA LEU A 166 -26.39 -14.77 -7.11
C LEU A 166 -25.96 -13.40 -6.58
N ASP A 167 -26.13 -12.35 -7.38
CA ASP A 167 -25.88 -10.96 -7.01
C ASP A 167 -26.60 -10.58 -5.72
N GLY A 168 -27.88 -10.97 -5.61
CA GLY A 168 -28.75 -10.65 -4.47
C GLY A 168 -28.23 -11.19 -3.14
N LEU A 169 -27.38 -12.22 -3.16
CA LEU A 169 -26.77 -12.80 -1.96
C LEU A 169 -25.83 -11.78 -1.33
N TYR A 170 -24.99 -11.10 -2.11
CA TYR A 170 -24.15 -10.01 -1.60
C TYR A 170 -24.98 -8.77 -1.26
N MET A 171 -26.04 -8.49 -2.03
CA MET A 171 -26.81 -7.28 -1.80
C MET A 171 -27.62 -7.28 -0.49
N GLY A 172 -28.08 -8.47 -0.05
CA GLY A 172 -28.91 -8.60 1.15
C GLY A 172 -28.21 -9.25 2.33
N SER A 173 -27.47 -10.34 2.10
CA SER A 173 -27.10 -11.27 3.17
C SER A 173 -26.02 -10.72 4.13
N PRO A 174 -24.93 -10.06 3.67
CA PRO A 174 -23.96 -9.41 4.56
C PRO A 174 -24.60 -8.34 5.45
N PHE A 175 -25.48 -7.50 4.89
CA PHE A 175 -26.23 -6.50 5.65
C PHE A 175 -27.10 -7.17 6.70
N TYR A 176 -27.85 -8.20 6.30
CA TYR A 176 -28.77 -8.91 7.18
C TYR A 176 -28.04 -9.62 8.33
N ALA A 177 -26.92 -10.30 8.03
CA ALA A 177 -26.10 -10.98 9.02
C ALA A 177 -25.50 -10.00 10.04
N ARG A 178 -24.89 -8.92 9.55
CA ARG A 178 -24.29 -7.88 10.39
C ARG A 178 -25.34 -7.20 11.27
N TYR A 179 -26.48 -6.80 10.69
CA TYR A 179 -27.58 -6.20 11.45
C TYR A 179 -28.03 -7.12 12.58
N SER A 180 -28.25 -8.39 12.25
CA SER A 180 -28.73 -9.40 13.20
C SER A 180 -27.79 -9.57 14.39
N VAL A 181 -26.47 -9.59 14.17
CA VAL A 181 -25.50 -9.67 15.26
C VAL A 181 -25.42 -8.36 16.05
N GLU A 182 -25.25 -7.22 15.39
CA GLU A 182 -25.07 -5.92 16.07
C GLU A 182 -26.33 -5.48 16.84
N HIS A 183 -27.52 -6.02 16.53
CA HIS A 183 -28.79 -5.75 17.23
C HIS A 183 -29.28 -6.90 18.11
N ASN A 184 -28.43 -7.89 18.40
CA ASN A 184 -28.77 -9.04 19.26
C ASN A 184 -30.00 -9.84 18.80
N GLN A 185 -30.11 -10.09 17.50
CA GLN A 185 -31.14 -10.91 16.85
C GLN A 185 -30.53 -12.14 16.12
N PRO A 186 -29.72 -12.99 16.79
CA PRO A 186 -29.01 -14.09 16.16
C PRO A 186 -29.92 -15.17 15.54
N GLU A 187 -31.21 -15.22 15.89
CA GLU A 187 -32.19 -16.14 15.32
C GLU A 187 -32.34 -16.00 13.79
N TYR A 188 -32.06 -14.82 13.25
CA TYR A 188 -32.13 -14.56 11.81
C TYR A 188 -30.93 -15.10 11.03
N LEU A 189 -29.83 -15.49 11.68
CA LEU A 189 -28.64 -16.02 11.00
C LEU A 189 -28.93 -17.34 10.25
N LYS A 190 -29.89 -18.15 10.73
CA LYS A 190 -30.36 -19.32 9.98
C LYS A 190 -31.07 -18.94 8.67
N ASP A 191 -31.79 -17.82 8.67
CA ASP A 191 -32.44 -17.31 7.47
C ASP A 191 -31.43 -16.72 6.47
N VAL A 192 -30.35 -16.11 6.98
CA VAL A 192 -29.19 -15.70 6.17
C VAL A 192 -28.59 -16.92 5.46
N VAL A 193 -28.25 -17.98 6.20
CA VAL A 193 -27.65 -19.19 5.61
C VAL A 193 -28.58 -19.86 4.60
N ARG A 194 -29.90 -19.87 4.87
CA ARG A 194 -30.92 -20.39 3.94
C ARG A 194 -30.86 -19.73 2.56
N GLN A 195 -30.54 -18.44 2.49
CA GLN A 195 -30.40 -17.76 1.18
C GLN A 195 -29.36 -18.46 0.31
N PHE A 196 -28.20 -18.81 0.87
CA PHE A 196 -27.12 -19.50 0.18
C PHE A 196 -27.47 -20.95 -0.13
N GLN A 197 -28.12 -21.66 0.80
CA GLN A 197 -28.54 -23.06 0.59
C GLN A 197 -29.49 -23.19 -0.61
N VAL A 198 -30.50 -22.33 -0.69
CA VAL A 198 -31.45 -22.33 -1.80
C VAL A 198 -30.75 -21.92 -3.10
N ALA A 199 -29.97 -20.83 -3.08
CA ALA A 199 -29.22 -20.41 -4.26
C ALA A 199 -28.30 -21.53 -4.78
N ASP A 200 -27.53 -22.19 -3.91
CA ASP A 200 -26.62 -23.25 -4.30
C ASP A 200 -27.35 -24.47 -4.87
N LYS A 201 -28.39 -24.92 -4.18
CA LYS A 201 -29.19 -26.09 -4.56
C LYS A 201 -29.70 -25.99 -5.99
N TYR A 202 -30.17 -24.81 -6.40
CA TYR A 202 -30.80 -24.63 -7.70
C TYR A 202 -29.83 -24.13 -8.78
N THR A 203 -28.85 -23.28 -8.46
CA THR A 203 -27.97 -22.69 -9.48
C THR A 203 -26.70 -23.50 -9.76
N ARG A 204 -26.33 -24.45 -8.89
CA ARG A 204 -25.12 -25.24 -9.08
C ARG A 204 -25.22 -26.17 -10.27
N ASP A 205 -24.24 -26.09 -11.16
CA ASP A 205 -24.00 -27.11 -12.17
C ASP A 205 -23.09 -28.22 -11.60
N PRO A 206 -23.54 -29.48 -11.54
CA PRO A 206 -22.74 -30.58 -11.01
C PRO A 206 -21.52 -30.92 -11.88
N LYS A 207 -21.53 -30.55 -13.18
CA LYS A 207 -20.45 -30.90 -14.11
C LYS A 207 -19.21 -30.02 -13.91
N THR A 208 -19.40 -28.71 -13.94
CA THR A 208 -18.32 -27.72 -13.77
C THR A 208 -17.99 -27.50 -12.30
N GLY A 209 -19.00 -27.54 -11.43
CA GLY A 209 -18.94 -27.11 -10.04
C GLY A 209 -19.17 -25.61 -9.84
N LEU A 210 -19.50 -24.86 -10.90
CA LEU A 210 -19.86 -23.43 -10.86
C LEU A 210 -21.37 -23.25 -10.67
N ASN A 211 -21.79 -22.00 -10.44
CA ASN A 211 -23.19 -21.63 -10.24
C ASN A 211 -23.65 -20.69 -11.37
N PHE A 212 -24.82 -20.97 -11.97
CA PHE A 212 -25.46 -20.10 -12.96
C PHE A 212 -25.86 -18.76 -12.33
N HIS A 213 -25.92 -17.69 -13.14
CA HIS A 213 -26.22 -16.33 -12.67
C HIS A 213 -27.54 -16.24 -11.89
N GLY A 214 -28.61 -16.80 -12.43
CA GLY A 214 -29.92 -16.76 -11.79
C GLY A 214 -30.75 -18.02 -11.99
N TRP A 215 -31.74 -18.16 -11.12
CA TRP A 215 -32.75 -19.21 -11.14
C TRP A 215 -34.14 -18.58 -11.02
N ASP A 216 -35.08 -19.03 -11.85
CA ASP A 216 -36.49 -18.68 -11.81
C ASP A 216 -37.31 -19.89 -11.35
N GLU A 217 -37.91 -19.82 -10.17
CA GLU A 217 -38.73 -20.87 -9.59
C GLU A 217 -39.98 -21.17 -10.44
N SER A 218 -40.58 -20.15 -11.08
CA SER A 218 -41.76 -20.35 -11.93
C SER A 218 -41.40 -20.85 -13.34
N ARG A 219 -40.14 -20.65 -13.76
CA ARG A 219 -39.61 -20.98 -15.10
C ARG A 219 -40.31 -20.26 -16.24
N GLU A 220 -41.04 -19.19 -15.93
CA GLU A 220 -41.82 -18.41 -16.88
C GLU A 220 -40.92 -17.50 -17.71
N GLN A 221 -39.79 -17.04 -17.15
CA GLN A 221 -38.84 -16.23 -17.90
C GLN A 221 -38.33 -16.97 -19.14
N ALA A 222 -38.14 -16.25 -20.25
CA ALA A 222 -37.68 -16.86 -21.50
C ALA A 222 -36.20 -17.29 -21.43
N TRP A 223 -35.40 -16.68 -20.55
CA TRP A 223 -34.01 -17.09 -20.30
C TRP A 223 -33.92 -18.35 -19.42
N ALA A 224 -35.00 -18.69 -18.70
CA ALA A 224 -35.00 -19.79 -17.75
C ALA A 224 -35.13 -21.13 -18.48
N ASN A 225 -34.20 -22.04 -18.19
CA ASN A 225 -34.28 -23.42 -18.63
C ASN A 225 -35.60 -24.04 -18.14
N LYS A 226 -36.34 -24.73 -19.02
CA LYS A 226 -37.69 -25.23 -18.70
C LYS A 226 -37.70 -26.42 -17.74
N GLU A 227 -36.57 -27.10 -17.57
CA GLU A 227 -36.41 -28.21 -16.62
C GLU A 227 -35.83 -27.76 -15.29
N THR A 228 -34.85 -26.86 -15.29
CA THR A 228 -34.11 -26.48 -14.07
C THR A 228 -34.50 -25.11 -13.53
N GLY A 229 -35.00 -24.20 -14.38
CA GLY A 229 -35.23 -22.78 -14.08
C GLY A 229 -33.97 -21.92 -14.16
N CYS A 230 -32.80 -22.48 -14.45
CA CYS A 230 -31.54 -21.74 -14.46
C CYS A 230 -31.35 -20.89 -15.71
N SER A 231 -30.64 -19.77 -15.55
CA SER A 231 -30.02 -19.04 -16.66
C SER A 231 -28.95 -19.88 -17.36
N PRO A 232 -28.59 -19.59 -18.62
CA PRO A 232 -27.81 -20.53 -19.43
C PRO A 232 -26.29 -20.48 -19.23
N HIS A 233 -25.73 -19.47 -18.56
CA HIS A 233 -24.26 -19.30 -18.45
C HIS A 233 -23.77 -18.93 -17.04
N PHE A 234 -22.47 -19.19 -16.82
CA PHE A 234 -21.70 -18.83 -15.63
C PHE A 234 -21.07 -17.45 -15.82
N TRP A 235 -21.81 -16.42 -15.41
CA TRP A 235 -21.31 -15.05 -15.50
C TRP A 235 -20.37 -14.73 -14.34
N GLY A 236 -19.14 -14.33 -14.64
CA GLY A 236 -18.07 -14.18 -13.66
C GLY A 236 -18.45 -13.30 -12.46
N ARG A 237 -19.03 -12.13 -12.69
CA ARG A 237 -19.36 -11.20 -11.60
C ARG A 237 -20.47 -11.72 -10.68
N SER A 238 -21.45 -12.45 -11.20
CA SER A 238 -22.47 -13.09 -10.34
C SER A 238 -21.85 -14.10 -9.37
N ILE A 239 -20.89 -14.89 -9.84
CA ILE A 239 -20.11 -15.82 -8.99
C ILE A 239 -19.22 -15.03 -8.02
N GLY A 240 -18.66 -13.91 -8.46
CA GLY A 240 -17.86 -13.00 -7.64
C GLY A 240 -18.65 -12.50 -6.44
N TRP A 241 -19.86 -11.99 -6.67
CA TRP A 241 -20.77 -11.57 -5.59
C TRP A 241 -21.10 -12.70 -4.64
N TYR A 242 -21.39 -13.88 -5.17
CA TYR A 242 -21.67 -15.05 -4.36
C TYR A 242 -20.53 -15.39 -3.40
N LEU A 243 -19.29 -15.39 -3.90
CA LEU A 243 -18.11 -15.67 -3.10
C LEU A 243 -17.81 -14.57 -2.07
N MET A 244 -17.90 -13.30 -2.46
CA MET A 244 -17.76 -12.17 -1.52
C MET A 244 -18.79 -12.25 -0.41
N ALA A 245 -20.05 -12.58 -0.74
CA ALA A 245 -21.12 -12.71 0.23
C ALA A 245 -20.83 -13.82 1.24
N ILE A 246 -20.35 -14.98 0.78
CA ILE A 246 -19.99 -16.11 1.68
C ILE A 246 -18.91 -15.70 2.68
N VAL A 247 -17.78 -15.15 2.21
CA VAL A 247 -16.68 -14.79 3.11
C VAL A 247 -17.05 -13.65 4.07
N ASP A 248 -17.98 -12.78 3.70
CA ASP A 248 -18.45 -11.68 4.54
C ASP A 248 -19.50 -12.10 5.57
N VAL A 249 -20.44 -13.00 5.22
CA VAL A 249 -21.40 -13.50 6.23
C VAL A 249 -20.72 -14.41 7.25
N LEU A 250 -19.66 -15.13 6.86
CA LEU A 250 -18.90 -16.00 7.76
C LEU A 250 -18.22 -15.27 8.93
N ASP A 251 -18.08 -13.94 8.88
CA ASP A 251 -17.65 -13.11 10.01
C ASP A 251 -18.71 -13.06 11.13
N TYR A 252 -19.97 -13.31 10.79
CA TYR A 252 -21.12 -13.19 11.70
C TYR A 252 -21.76 -14.54 12.05
N ILE A 253 -21.56 -15.59 11.25
CA ILE A 253 -22.09 -16.93 11.54
C ILE A 253 -21.22 -17.61 12.63
N PRO A 254 -21.80 -17.95 13.80
CA PRO A 254 -21.09 -18.62 14.91
C PRO A 254 -20.49 -19.95 14.49
N GLN A 255 -19.32 -20.28 15.05
CA GLN A 255 -18.59 -21.51 14.72
C GLN A 255 -19.38 -22.79 15.05
N GLU A 256 -20.27 -22.71 16.04
CA GLU A 256 -21.08 -23.80 16.54
C GLU A 256 -22.31 -24.09 15.66
N MET A 257 -22.67 -23.19 14.74
CA MET A 257 -23.77 -23.43 13.79
C MET A 257 -23.33 -24.46 12.74
N PRO A 258 -23.97 -25.64 12.64
CA PRO A 258 -23.60 -26.66 11.66
C PRO A 258 -23.65 -26.14 10.22
N GLU A 259 -24.60 -25.25 9.93
CA GLU A 259 -24.82 -24.67 8.60
C GLU A 259 -23.64 -23.76 8.16
N ARG A 260 -22.75 -23.36 9.08
CA ARG A 260 -21.51 -22.64 8.78
C ARG A 260 -20.57 -23.46 7.91
N GLN A 261 -20.47 -24.77 8.18
CA GLN A 261 -19.58 -25.65 7.42
C GLN A 261 -20.06 -25.78 5.97
N GLU A 262 -21.38 -25.77 5.74
CA GLU A 262 -21.93 -25.82 4.38
C GLU A 262 -21.50 -24.62 3.53
N LEU A 263 -21.48 -23.41 4.11
CA LEU A 263 -20.96 -22.22 3.42
C LEU A 263 -19.47 -22.35 3.08
N ILE A 264 -18.67 -22.91 3.99
CA ILE A 264 -17.25 -23.18 3.76
C ILE A 264 -17.07 -24.22 2.64
N ASP A 265 -17.89 -25.26 2.59
CA ASP A 265 -17.83 -26.31 1.57
C ASP A 265 -18.21 -25.75 0.19
N ILE A 266 -19.22 -24.88 0.13
CA ILE A 266 -19.59 -24.12 -1.08
C ILE A 266 -18.40 -23.29 -1.55
N LEU A 267 -17.80 -22.48 -0.67
CA LEU A 267 -16.63 -21.64 -0.97
C LEU A 267 -15.48 -22.49 -1.56
N ASN A 268 -15.13 -23.59 -0.89
CA ASN A 268 -14.06 -24.50 -1.34
C ASN A 268 -14.34 -25.09 -2.71
N ARG A 269 -15.59 -25.55 -2.95
CA ARG A 269 -15.99 -26.11 -4.24
C ARG A 269 -15.87 -25.08 -5.35
N VAL A 270 -16.45 -23.89 -5.17
CA VAL A 270 -16.49 -22.86 -6.22
C VAL A 270 -15.08 -22.35 -6.51
N CYS A 271 -14.26 -22.04 -5.50
CA CYS A 271 -12.86 -21.66 -5.69
C CYS A 271 -12.07 -22.76 -6.41
N LYS A 272 -12.26 -24.04 -6.07
CA LYS A 272 -11.63 -25.16 -6.79
C LYS A 272 -12.09 -25.26 -8.25
N ALA A 273 -13.36 -24.97 -8.53
CA ALA A 273 -13.89 -24.96 -9.89
C ALA A 273 -13.32 -23.80 -10.72
N LEU A 274 -13.24 -22.60 -10.14
CA LEU A 274 -12.67 -21.41 -10.79
C LEU A 274 -11.23 -21.64 -11.25
N MET A 275 -10.39 -22.29 -10.43
CA MET A 275 -8.98 -22.54 -10.79
C MET A 275 -8.78 -23.37 -12.06
N LYS A 276 -9.81 -24.11 -12.52
CA LYS A 276 -9.78 -24.86 -13.79
C LYS A 276 -9.84 -23.94 -15.02
N TYR A 277 -10.40 -22.74 -14.87
CA TYR A 277 -10.71 -21.82 -15.96
C TYR A 277 -9.88 -20.52 -15.92
N GLN A 278 -8.98 -20.39 -14.96
CA GLN A 278 -8.06 -19.26 -14.86
C GLN A 278 -7.12 -19.23 -16.06
N ASP A 279 -6.97 -18.07 -16.70
CA ASP A 279 -5.94 -17.85 -17.70
C ASP A 279 -4.56 -17.84 -17.02
N LYS A 280 -3.68 -18.77 -17.41
CA LYS A 280 -2.37 -18.97 -16.75
C LYS A 280 -1.31 -17.96 -17.14
N HIS A 281 -1.57 -17.12 -18.16
CA HIS A 281 -0.64 -16.06 -18.55
C HIS A 281 -0.90 -14.79 -17.75
N THR A 282 -2.17 -14.41 -17.64
CA THR A 282 -2.60 -13.17 -16.98
C THR A 282 -3.06 -13.35 -15.54
N GLN A 283 -3.28 -14.59 -15.10
CA GLN A 283 -3.90 -14.96 -13.82
C GLN A 283 -5.37 -14.51 -13.66
N MET A 284 -6.01 -14.02 -14.72
CA MET A 284 -7.37 -13.50 -14.71
C MET A 284 -8.42 -14.52 -15.19
N TRP A 285 -9.70 -14.15 -15.10
CA TRP A 285 -10.83 -14.93 -15.64
C TRP A 285 -11.60 -14.16 -16.70
N SER A 286 -12.28 -14.90 -17.58
CA SER A 286 -13.14 -14.34 -18.61
C SER A 286 -14.56 -14.04 -18.12
N GLN A 287 -15.22 -13.07 -18.76
CA GLN A 287 -16.60 -12.64 -18.50
C GLN A 287 -17.58 -13.82 -18.40
N VAL A 288 -17.56 -14.73 -19.38
CA VAL A 288 -18.21 -16.04 -19.26
C VAL A 288 -17.17 -17.07 -18.83
N THR A 289 -17.25 -17.49 -17.57
CA THR A 289 -16.11 -18.08 -16.85
C THR A 289 -15.64 -19.42 -17.40
N ASP A 290 -16.55 -20.29 -17.83
CA ASP A 290 -16.21 -21.64 -18.32
C ASP A 290 -15.79 -21.67 -19.80
N ARG A 291 -15.78 -20.52 -20.49
CA ARG A 291 -15.53 -20.41 -21.93
C ARG A 291 -14.37 -19.47 -22.28
N PRO A 292 -13.18 -19.57 -21.67
CA PRO A 292 -12.11 -18.58 -21.85
C PRO A 292 -11.56 -18.49 -23.28
N LYS A 293 -11.81 -19.49 -24.12
CA LYS A 293 -11.37 -19.55 -25.52
C LYS A 293 -12.49 -19.34 -26.55
N ALA A 294 -13.71 -19.08 -26.10
CA ALA A 294 -14.81 -18.84 -27.01
C ALA A 294 -14.67 -17.46 -27.67
N GLU A 295 -15.07 -17.38 -28.94
CA GLU A 295 -14.99 -16.15 -29.72
C GLU A 295 -15.77 -15.02 -29.04
N GLY A 296 -15.17 -13.82 -29.01
CA GLY A 296 -15.74 -12.63 -28.40
C GLY A 296 -15.71 -12.57 -26.86
N ASN A 297 -15.32 -13.65 -26.16
CA ASN A 297 -15.10 -13.56 -24.72
C ASN A 297 -13.88 -12.67 -24.41
N TYR A 298 -13.82 -12.15 -23.20
CA TYR A 298 -12.73 -11.27 -22.77
C TYR A 298 -12.40 -11.47 -21.30
N LEU A 299 -11.14 -11.21 -20.93
CA LEU A 299 -10.71 -11.14 -19.53
C LEU A 299 -11.40 -9.97 -18.84
N GLU A 300 -12.06 -10.24 -17.72
CA GLU A 300 -12.95 -9.30 -17.06
C GLU A 300 -12.46 -9.02 -15.63
N SER A 301 -12.28 -7.74 -15.32
CA SER A 301 -11.56 -7.32 -14.11
C SER A 301 -12.42 -7.38 -12.85
N THR A 302 -13.74 -7.16 -12.92
CA THR A 302 -14.61 -7.14 -11.73
C THR A 302 -14.66 -8.53 -11.09
N SER A 303 -14.99 -9.56 -11.85
CA SER A 303 -15.07 -10.95 -11.41
C SER A 303 -13.73 -11.45 -10.89
N THR A 304 -12.65 -11.21 -11.65
CA THR A 304 -11.29 -11.55 -11.24
C THR A 304 -10.93 -10.92 -9.88
N THR A 305 -11.28 -9.66 -9.68
CA THR A 305 -11.04 -8.94 -8.42
C THR A 305 -11.85 -9.51 -7.26
N MET A 306 -13.13 -9.83 -7.49
CA MET A 306 -13.98 -10.45 -6.46
C MET A 306 -13.50 -11.85 -6.08
N PHE A 307 -13.00 -12.63 -7.05
CA PHE A 307 -12.37 -13.92 -6.80
C PHE A 307 -11.10 -13.76 -5.96
N CYS A 308 -10.26 -12.78 -6.29
CA CYS A 308 -9.07 -12.42 -5.52
C CYS A 308 -9.42 -12.10 -4.06
N TYR A 309 -10.39 -11.21 -3.83
CA TYR A 309 -10.86 -10.87 -2.49
C TYR A 309 -11.31 -12.10 -1.70
N ALA A 310 -12.17 -12.93 -2.30
CA ALA A 310 -12.72 -14.10 -1.61
C ALA A 310 -11.64 -15.17 -1.32
N MET A 311 -10.70 -15.37 -2.24
CA MET A 311 -9.56 -16.28 -2.03
C MET A 311 -8.62 -15.77 -0.93
N ALA A 312 -8.28 -14.47 -0.94
CA ALA A 312 -7.43 -13.83 0.06
C ALA A 312 -8.06 -13.91 1.46
N LYS A 313 -9.31 -13.43 1.61
CA LYS A 313 -10.03 -13.47 2.88
C LYS A 313 -10.30 -14.89 3.34
N GLY A 314 -10.77 -15.77 2.44
CA GLY A 314 -11.03 -17.16 2.74
C GLY A 314 -9.80 -17.91 3.24
N ALA A 315 -8.63 -17.69 2.64
CA ALA A 315 -7.38 -18.30 3.09
C ALA A 315 -6.89 -17.70 4.41
N ARG A 316 -6.94 -16.36 4.56
CA ARG A 316 -6.54 -15.65 5.79
C ARG A 316 -7.37 -16.10 7.00
N MET A 317 -8.68 -16.28 6.81
CA MET A 317 -9.61 -16.71 7.86
C MET A 317 -9.65 -18.23 8.07
N GLY A 318 -8.87 -19.00 7.30
CA GLY A 318 -8.78 -20.47 7.43
C GLY A 318 -9.97 -21.24 6.82
N TYR A 319 -10.81 -20.59 6.01
CA TYR A 319 -11.93 -21.23 5.31
C TYR A 319 -11.47 -21.95 4.05
N LEU A 320 -10.40 -21.44 3.41
CA LEU A 320 -9.73 -22.06 2.27
C LEU A 320 -8.34 -22.56 2.66
N PRO A 321 -7.81 -23.59 1.98
CA PRO A 321 -6.42 -24.00 2.14
C PRO A 321 -5.44 -22.83 1.94
N LYS A 322 -4.38 -22.76 2.75
CA LYS A 322 -3.40 -21.64 2.73
C LYS A 322 -2.82 -21.31 1.36
N LYS A 323 -2.74 -22.28 0.43
CA LYS A 323 -2.27 -22.07 -0.95
C LYS A 323 -3.07 -20.99 -1.71
N TYR A 324 -4.36 -20.83 -1.39
CA TYR A 324 -5.23 -19.85 -2.04
C TYR A 324 -4.79 -18.41 -1.76
N LEU A 325 -4.02 -18.19 -0.70
CA LEU A 325 -3.43 -16.88 -0.45
C LEU A 325 -2.36 -16.53 -1.49
N GLU A 326 -1.49 -17.48 -1.84
CA GLU A 326 -0.48 -17.28 -2.89
C GLU A 326 -1.15 -17.16 -4.26
N GLU A 327 -2.19 -17.96 -4.52
CA GLU A 327 -3.00 -17.84 -5.74
C GLU A 327 -3.63 -16.44 -5.82
N ALA A 328 -4.19 -15.90 -4.74
CA ALA A 328 -4.75 -14.55 -4.70
C ALA A 328 -3.71 -13.45 -4.96
N ARG A 329 -2.47 -13.60 -4.46
CA ARG A 329 -1.37 -12.66 -4.77
C ARG A 329 -1.07 -12.61 -6.26
N GLN A 330 -0.96 -13.79 -6.90
CA GLN A 330 -0.71 -13.89 -8.33
C GLN A 330 -1.86 -13.28 -9.16
N VAL A 331 -3.10 -13.48 -8.72
CA VAL A 331 -4.28 -12.86 -9.36
C VAL A 331 -4.22 -11.33 -9.23
N PHE A 332 -3.87 -10.81 -8.04
CA PHE A 332 -3.77 -9.37 -7.80
C PHE A 332 -2.66 -8.73 -8.65
N ASP A 333 -1.48 -9.35 -8.69
CA ASP A 333 -0.37 -8.89 -9.53
C ASP A 333 -0.78 -8.87 -11.01
N GLY A 334 -1.50 -9.90 -11.47
CA GLY A 334 -2.05 -9.96 -12.83
C GLY A 334 -3.10 -8.87 -13.12
N LEU A 335 -3.95 -8.53 -12.15
CA LEU A 335 -4.87 -7.39 -12.24
C LEU A 335 -4.11 -6.06 -12.38
N CYS A 336 -3.10 -5.84 -11.53
CA CYS A 336 -2.25 -4.66 -11.60
C CYS A 336 -1.56 -4.55 -12.97
N GLU A 337 -1.02 -5.66 -13.50
CA GLU A 337 -0.29 -5.66 -14.77
C GLU A 337 -1.20 -5.48 -15.99
N HIS A 338 -2.35 -6.17 -16.03
CA HIS A 338 -3.15 -6.30 -17.25
C HIS A 338 -4.46 -5.50 -17.24
N SER A 339 -4.84 -4.95 -16.09
CA SER A 339 -6.10 -4.22 -15.91
C SER A 339 -5.94 -2.87 -15.21
N THR A 340 -4.75 -2.29 -15.14
CA THR A 340 -4.58 -0.90 -14.66
C THR A 340 -3.87 -0.02 -15.69
N GLN A 341 -4.15 1.28 -15.64
CA GLN A 341 -3.56 2.28 -16.53
C GLN A 341 -3.27 3.57 -15.76
N LEU A 342 -2.05 4.11 -15.87
CA LEU A 342 -1.71 5.45 -15.38
C LEU A 342 -2.21 6.49 -16.39
N ASN A 343 -3.00 7.44 -15.91
CA ASN A 343 -3.59 8.51 -16.71
C ASN A 343 -2.65 9.73 -16.78
N GLU A 344 -2.86 10.61 -17.76
CA GLU A 344 -2.05 11.82 -17.96
C GLU A 344 -2.13 12.80 -16.78
N ASP A 345 -3.26 12.80 -16.06
CA ASP A 345 -3.50 13.62 -14.86
C ASP A 345 -2.85 13.04 -13.58
N GLY A 346 -2.15 11.91 -13.70
CA GLY A 346 -1.50 11.22 -12.59
C GLY A 346 -2.38 10.25 -11.80
N THR A 347 -3.68 10.18 -12.10
CA THR A 347 -4.59 9.17 -11.53
C THR A 347 -4.35 7.79 -12.16
N THR A 348 -4.85 6.72 -11.53
CA THR A 348 -4.77 5.36 -12.07
C THR A 348 -6.17 4.79 -12.24
N SER A 349 -6.47 4.33 -13.45
CA SER A 349 -7.74 3.68 -13.78
C SER A 349 -7.63 2.15 -13.73
N ILE A 350 -8.72 1.48 -13.35
CA ILE A 350 -8.89 0.04 -13.53
C ILE A 350 -9.72 -0.20 -14.79
N THR A 351 -9.21 -1.00 -15.71
CA THR A 351 -9.81 -1.24 -17.03
C THR A 351 -10.54 -2.57 -17.08
N ARG A 352 -11.20 -2.87 -18.22
CA ARG A 352 -11.82 -4.18 -18.52
C ARG A 352 -12.98 -4.59 -17.59
N ALA A 353 -13.67 -3.63 -16.98
CA ALA A 353 -14.82 -3.91 -16.13
C ALA A 353 -16.09 -4.00 -16.98
N CYS A 354 -16.86 -5.08 -16.84
CA CYS A 354 -18.20 -5.14 -17.44
C CYS A 354 -19.10 -4.09 -16.77
N ALA A 355 -19.74 -3.21 -17.53
CA ALA A 355 -20.54 -2.11 -17.00
C ALA A 355 -21.80 -2.60 -16.26
N VAL A 356 -22.51 -3.56 -16.85
CA VAL A 356 -23.75 -4.12 -16.31
C VAL A 356 -24.03 -5.46 -16.98
N ALA A 357 -24.70 -6.37 -16.30
CA ALA A 357 -25.41 -7.48 -16.94
C ALA A 357 -26.61 -7.85 -16.04
N GLY A 358 -27.61 -8.51 -16.60
CA GLY A 358 -28.82 -8.91 -15.89
C GLY A 358 -29.65 -9.90 -16.70
N LEU A 359 -30.80 -10.29 -16.17
CA LEU A 359 -31.72 -11.22 -16.82
C LEU A 359 -33.11 -10.60 -17.01
N GLY A 360 -33.77 -10.92 -18.12
CA GLY A 360 -35.12 -10.43 -18.46
C GLY A 360 -35.22 -8.90 -18.54
N GLY A 361 -36.38 -8.35 -18.16
CA GLY A 361 -36.62 -6.90 -18.18
C GLY A 361 -36.86 -6.32 -19.58
N GLU A 362 -36.75 -5.00 -19.69
CA GLU A 362 -36.93 -4.25 -20.95
C GLU A 362 -35.81 -3.21 -21.10
N PRO A 363 -35.03 -3.22 -22.21
CA PRO A 363 -35.05 -4.25 -23.26
C PRO A 363 -34.74 -5.65 -22.72
N TYR A 364 -35.27 -6.69 -23.38
CA TYR A 364 -35.18 -8.05 -22.87
C TYR A 364 -33.75 -8.60 -22.91
N ARG A 365 -33.24 -8.97 -21.72
CA ARG A 365 -31.91 -9.56 -21.56
C ARG A 365 -32.03 -11.08 -21.53
N SER A 366 -31.59 -11.72 -22.62
CA SER A 366 -31.74 -13.16 -22.84
C SER A 366 -30.90 -14.03 -21.92
N GLY A 367 -29.86 -13.45 -21.29
CA GLY A 367 -28.88 -14.24 -20.57
C GLY A 367 -28.03 -15.15 -21.47
N SER A 368 -28.13 -15.05 -22.80
CA SER A 368 -27.32 -15.86 -23.72
C SER A 368 -25.85 -15.48 -23.66
N TYR A 369 -24.99 -16.31 -24.25
CA TYR A 369 -23.56 -16.03 -24.35
C TYR A 369 -23.30 -14.69 -25.03
N GLU A 370 -23.95 -14.47 -26.18
CA GLU A 370 -23.86 -13.26 -27.00
C GLU A 370 -24.30 -12.04 -26.20
N TYR A 371 -25.36 -12.18 -25.39
CA TYR A 371 -25.80 -11.11 -24.50
C TYR A 371 -24.70 -10.73 -23.50
N TYR A 372 -24.12 -11.67 -22.76
CA TYR A 372 -23.09 -11.35 -21.75
C TYR A 372 -21.83 -10.72 -22.33
N ILE A 373 -21.40 -11.15 -23.52
CA ILE A 373 -20.20 -10.58 -24.17
C ILE A 373 -20.50 -9.26 -24.89
N SER A 374 -21.77 -8.95 -25.18
CA SER A 374 -22.19 -7.69 -25.79
C SER A 374 -22.28 -6.52 -24.81
N GLU A 375 -22.38 -6.80 -23.51
CA GLU A 375 -22.50 -5.77 -22.49
C GLU A 375 -21.24 -4.88 -22.47
N PRO A 376 -21.39 -3.55 -22.30
CA PRO A 376 -20.28 -2.62 -22.42
C PRO A 376 -19.16 -2.92 -21.43
N VAL A 377 -17.93 -2.71 -21.88
CA VAL A 377 -16.73 -2.72 -21.03
C VAL A 377 -16.30 -1.28 -20.81
N ARG A 378 -16.05 -0.90 -19.55
CA ARG A 378 -15.62 0.44 -19.18
C ARG A 378 -14.53 0.42 -18.12
N ASN A 379 -13.86 1.55 -17.99
CA ASN A 379 -12.90 1.78 -16.92
C ASN A 379 -13.63 2.28 -15.67
N ASP A 380 -13.02 2.09 -14.51
CA ASP A 380 -13.41 2.71 -13.24
C ASP A 380 -14.88 2.46 -12.86
N ASP A 381 -15.42 1.30 -13.26
CA ASP A 381 -16.71 0.87 -12.75
C ASP A 381 -16.59 0.64 -11.24
N PRO A 382 -17.49 1.19 -10.40
CA PRO A 382 -17.44 0.97 -8.96
C PRO A 382 -17.48 -0.50 -8.56
N LYS A 383 -18.02 -1.37 -9.44
CA LYS A 383 -18.06 -2.83 -9.29
C LYS A 383 -16.68 -3.48 -9.40
N VAL A 384 -15.65 -2.79 -9.91
CA VAL A 384 -14.25 -3.21 -9.81
C VAL A 384 -13.49 -2.39 -8.76
N VAL A 385 -13.72 -1.08 -8.69
CA VAL A 385 -13.00 -0.17 -7.77
C VAL A 385 -13.15 -0.63 -6.32
N GLY A 386 -14.38 -0.82 -5.86
CA GLY A 386 -14.64 -1.24 -4.48
C GLY A 386 -14.00 -2.59 -4.14
N PRO A 387 -14.25 -3.66 -4.91
CA PRO A 387 -13.63 -4.96 -4.68
C PRO A 387 -12.10 -4.93 -4.81
N PHE A 388 -11.52 -4.06 -5.64
CA PHE A 388 -10.06 -3.96 -5.82
C PHE A 388 -9.40 -3.43 -4.55
N ILE A 389 -9.94 -2.34 -4.01
CA ILE A 389 -9.50 -1.78 -2.72
C ILE A 389 -9.65 -2.84 -1.62
N LEU A 390 -10.79 -3.55 -1.57
CA LEU A 390 -11.01 -4.60 -0.59
C LEU A 390 -10.03 -5.78 -0.74
N ALA A 391 -9.78 -6.24 -1.97
CA ALA A 391 -8.85 -7.32 -2.25
C ALA A 391 -7.42 -6.95 -1.85
N ALA A 392 -6.99 -5.73 -2.20
CA ALA A 392 -5.72 -5.17 -1.81
C ALA A 392 -5.55 -5.16 -0.28
N LEU A 393 -6.54 -4.63 0.45
CA LEU A 393 -6.49 -4.57 1.91
C LEU A 393 -6.52 -5.95 2.58
N GLU A 394 -7.22 -6.94 2.00
CA GLU A 394 -7.16 -8.32 2.51
C GLU A 394 -5.79 -8.97 2.27
N LEU A 395 -5.15 -8.67 1.15
CA LEU A 395 -3.77 -9.10 0.86
C LEU A 395 -2.75 -8.40 1.75
N ALA A 396 -2.95 -7.12 2.07
CA ALA A 396 -2.16 -6.39 3.06
C ALA A 396 -2.24 -7.08 4.43
N LYS A 397 -3.45 -7.33 4.95
CA LYS A 397 -3.71 -8.03 6.22
C LYS A 397 -3.12 -9.43 6.29
N SER A 398 -2.84 -10.05 5.14
CA SER A 398 -2.32 -11.42 5.03
C SER A 398 -0.88 -11.49 4.55
N THR A 399 -0.23 -10.35 4.27
CA THR A 399 1.19 -10.31 3.91
C THR A 399 1.99 -10.93 5.05
N PRO A 400 2.62 -12.09 4.83
CA PRO A 400 3.40 -12.72 5.88
C PRO A 400 4.62 -11.84 6.10
N HIS A 401 4.57 -11.02 7.13
CA HIS A 401 5.76 -10.41 7.68
C HIS A 401 6.51 -11.50 8.41
N ILE A 402 7.77 -11.70 8.06
CA ILE A 402 8.67 -12.34 9.01
C ILE A 402 8.79 -11.35 10.16
N VAL A 403 8.24 -11.70 11.32
CA VAL A 403 8.28 -10.82 12.50
C VAL A 403 9.55 -11.10 13.28
N VAL A 404 10.37 -10.07 13.43
CA VAL A 404 11.52 -10.08 14.33
C VAL A 404 11.11 -9.39 15.62
N ALA A 405 11.19 -10.11 16.74
CA ALA A 405 10.97 -9.54 18.05
C ALA A 405 11.99 -10.06 19.04
N LYS A 406 12.80 -9.15 19.61
CA LYS A 406 13.87 -9.49 20.56
C LYS A 406 13.36 -10.25 21.79
N ASP A 407 12.11 -10.01 22.20
CA ASP A 407 11.46 -10.68 23.33
C ASP A 407 11.01 -12.13 23.03
N GLY A 408 11.09 -12.56 21.77
CA GLY A 408 10.64 -13.88 21.31
C GLY A 408 9.16 -13.96 20.92
N SER A 409 8.45 -12.83 20.85
CA SER A 409 7.04 -12.79 20.40
C SER A 409 6.87 -12.84 18.87
N GLY A 410 7.96 -12.87 18.11
CA GLY A 410 8.01 -12.95 16.65
C GLY A 410 8.55 -14.30 16.16
N ASP A 411 8.58 -14.47 14.84
CA ASP A 411 9.13 -15.66 14.16
C ASP A 411 10.64 -15.83 14.43
N TYR A 412 11.38 -14.71 14.57
CA TYR A 412 12.80 -14.70 14.89
C TYR A 412 13.12 -13.70 16.00
N LYS A 413 14.15 -13.99 16.79
CA LYS A 413 14.67 -13.07 17.83
C LYS A 413 15.66 -12.04 17.30
N THR A 414 16.26 -12.31 16.15
CA THR A 414 17.36 -11.53 15.58
C THR A 414 17.08 -11.22 14.11
N LEU A 415 17.55 -10.06 13.64
CA LEU A 415 17.33 -9.65 12.27
C LEU A 415 18.15 -10.49 11.29
N GLN A 416 19.40 -10.85 11.63
CA GLN A 416 20.21 -11.67 10.72
C GLN A 416 19.56 -13.03 10.45
N ALA A 417 18.98 -13.69 11.47
CA ALA A 417 18.32 -14.97 11.30
C ALA A 417 17.09 -14.88 10.39
N ALA A 418 16.31 -13.79 10.49
CA ALA A 418 15.20 -13.53 9.59
C ALA A 418 15.67 -13.33 8.15
N ILE A 419 16.74 -12.56 7.92
CA ILE A 419 17.34 -12.36 6.59
C ILE A 419 17.84 -13.70 6.00
N ASP A 420 18.50 -14.51 6.82
CA ASP A 420 19.04 -15.81 6.41
C ASP A 420 17.93 -16.76 5.96
N ALA A 421 16.77 -16.71 6.63
CA ALA A 421 15.60 -17.53 6.31
C ALA A 421 14.89 -17.15 5.00
N VAL A 422 15.05 -15.91 4.49
CA VAL A 422 14.47 -15.51 3.20
C VAL A 422 15.12 -16.31 2.06
N PRO A 423 14.41 -17.04 1.20
CA PRO A 423 15.04 -17.74 0.08
C PRO A 423 15.81 -16.79 -0.86
N HIS A 424 16.92 -17.26 -1.44
CA HIS A 424 17.67 -16.50 -2.44
C HIS A 424 16.89 -16.39 -3.76
N PHE A 425 17.10 -15.30 -4.49
CA PHE A 425 16.59 -15.06 -5.86
C PHE A 425 15.06 -15.08 -6.00
N LYS A 426 14.32 -14.71 -4.94
CA LYS A 426 12.87 -14.57 -5.03
C LYS A 426 12.48 -13.58 -6.13
N LYS A 427 11.37 -13.88 -6.79
CA LYS A 427 10.72 -12.97 -7.76
C LYS A 427 9.63 -12.13 -7.11
N THR A 428 9.42 -12.31 -5.81
CA THR A 428 8.40 -11.67 -5.00
C THR A 428 9.01 -10.99 -3.79
N ARG A 429 8.53 -9.77 -3.48
CA ARG A 429 8.98 -8.98 -2.35
C ARG A 429 8.70 -9.69 -1.04
N THR A 430 9.70 -9.78 -0.18
CA THR A 430 9.57 -10.31 1.18
C THR A 430 9.63 -9.17 2.18
N VAL A 431 8.76 -9.17 3.18
CA VAL A 431 8.76 -8.15 4.23
C VAL A 431 9.21 -8.77 5.55
N ILE A 432 10.23 -8.17 6.15
CA ILE A 432 10.64 -8.42 7.54
C ILE A 432 10.17 -7.24 8.36
N TYR A 433 9.31 -7.49 9.35
CA TYR A 433 8.84 -6.48 10.29
C TYR A 433 9.58 -6.62 11.62
N ILE A 434 10.13 -5.53 12.15
CA ILE A 434 10.94 -5.54 13.36
C ILE A 434 10.22 -4.78 14.47
N LYS A 435 9.90 -5.48 15.56
CA LYS A 435 9.34 -4.87 16.77
C LYS A 435 10.37 -4.03 17.53
N PRO A 436 9.92 -3.11 18.39
CA PRO A 436 10.81 -2.27 19.20
C PRO A 436 11.87 -3.06 19.96
N GLY A 437 13.09 -2.53 19.96
CA GLY A 437 14.24 -3.11 20.62
C GLY A 437 15.57 -2.61 20.06
N ILE A 438 16.62 -2.75 20.89
CA ILE A 438 18.01 -2.55 20.45
C ILE A 438 18.59 -3.90 20.04
N TYR A 439 18.74 -4.12 18.74
CA TYR A 439 19.32 -5.29 18.10
C TYR A 439 20.82 -5.04 17.90
N ARG A 440 21.66 -5.56 18.81
CA ARG A 440 23.11 -5.44 18.71
C ARG A 440 23.67 -6.55 17.81
N GLU A 441 23.66 -6.31 16.51
CA GLU A 441 23.98 -7.29 15.47
C GLU A 441 24.81 -6.64 14.37
N LYS A 442 25.75 -7.40 13.79
CA LYS A 442 26.39 -7.04 12.52
C LYS A 442 25.58 -7.68 11.41
N ILE A 443 24.90 -6.87 10.60
CA ILE A 443 23.95 -7.34 9.58
C ILE A 443 24.61 -7.40 8.23
N ILE A 444 24.46 -8.52 7.54
CA ILE A 444 24.82 -8.69 6.14
C ILE A 444 23.58 -9.12 5.38
N ILE A 445 23.16 -8.28 4.42
CA ILE A 445 22.11 -8.62 3.47
C ILE A 445 22.79 -9.03 2.16
N PRO A 446 22.83 -10.33 1.81
CA PRO A 446 23.48 -10.79 0.59
C PRO A 446 22.87 -10.19 -0.68
N LYS A 447 23.69 -9.98 -1.72
CA LYS A 447 23.26 -9.46 -3.04
C LYS A 447 22.10 -10.24 -3.64
N SER A 448 22.03 -11.56 -3.38
CA SER A 448 20.99 -12.45 -3.90
C SER A 448 19.63 -12.39 -3.16
N LYS A 449 19.48 -11.55 -2.13
CA LYS A 449 18.21 -11.32 -1.42
C LYS A 449 17.50 -10.07 -1.97
N GLU A 450 17.32 -10.01 -3.30
CA GLU A 450 16.62 -8.92 -3.99
C GLU A 450 15.15 -8.83 -3.56
N LEU A 451 14.53 -7.66 -3.75
CA LEU A 451 13.14 -7.38 -3.38
C LEU A 451 12.87 -7.62 -1.88
N LEU A 452 13.77 -7.16 -1.02
CA LEU A 452 13.61 -7.27 0.43
C LEU A 452 13.11 -5.94 1.01
N SER A 453 12.10 -5.99 1.87
CA SER A 453 11.66 -4.87 2.71
C SER A 453 11.97 -5.17 4.17
N ILE A 454 12.63 -4.23 4.86
CA ILE A 454 12.92 -4.32 6.30
C ILE A 454 12.29 -3.10 6.97
N ILE A 455 11.21 -3.32 7.71
CA ILE A 455 10.36 -2.25 8.26
C ILE A 455 10.37 -2.38 9.78
N GLY A 456 10.78 -1.31 10.47
CA GLY A 456 10.66 -1.22 11.91
C GLY A 456 9.30 -0.68 12.35
N GLU A 457 8.93 -0.90 13.61
CA GLU A 457 7.70 -0.37 14.18
C GLU A 457 7.79 1.16 14.39
N ASP A 458 8.94 1.64 14.84
CA ASP A 458 9.23 3.05 15.10
C ASP A 458 10.76 3.27 15.04
N PRO A 459 11.26 4.25 14.26
CA PRO A 459 12.69 4.49 14.12
C PRO A 459 13.40 4.85 15.42
N LEU A 460 12.70 5.40 16.42
CA LEU A 460 13.30 5.77 17.71
C LEU A 460 13.50 4.58 18.64
N THR A 461 12.70 3.52 18.48
CA THR A 461 12.71 2.36 19.37
C THR A 461 13.21 1.08 18.70
N THR A 462 13.26 1.05 17.37
CA THR A 462 13.77 -0.08 16.57
C THR A 462 15.18 0.24 16.09
N VAL A 463 16.18 -0.21 16.84
CA VAL A 463 17.59 0.19 16.66
C VAL A 463 18.46 -1.01 16.33
N ILE A 464 19.08 -1.01 15.16
CA ILE A 464 20.16 -1.94 14.79
C ILE A 464 21.48 -1.27 15.13
N SER A 465 22.33 -1.92 15.93
CA SER A 465 23.58 -1.32 16.39
C SER A 465 24.76 -2.28 16.38
N TYR A 466 25.94 -1.73 16.10
CA TYR A 466 27.21 -2.41 16.33
C TYR A 466 28.31 -1.39 16.67
N ASP A 467 29.54 -1.82 16.88
CA ASP A 467 30.64 -0.96 17.36
C ASP A 467 32.00 -1.30 16.73
N ASP A 468 32.00 -1.78 15.49
CA ASP A 468 33.24 -1.93 14.74
C ASP A 468 33.74 -0.56 14.23
N TYR A 469 35.05 -0.43 14.15
CA TYR A 469 35.73 0.77 13.66
C TYR A 469 37.02 0.39 12.96
N ALA A 470 37.52 1.27 12.08
CA ALA A 470 38.78 1.06 11.38
C ALA A 470 39.94 0.96 12.39
N GLY A 471 40.73 -0.11 12.31
CA GLY A 471 41.80 -0.41 13.25
C GLY A 471 41.43 -1.39 14.36
N LYS A 472 40.14 -1.68 14.58
CA LYS A 472 39.71 -2.80 15.45
C LYS A 472 40.12 -4.12 14.81
N GLU A 473 40.66 -5.05 15.58
CA GLU A 473 41.01 -6.38 15.08
C GLU A 473 39.74 -7.21 14.86
N ASN A 474 39.69 -7.91 13.73
CA ASN A 474 38.66 -8.91 13.44
C ASN A 474 38.98 -10.25 14.11
N ALA A 475 38.14 -11.27 13.89
CA ALA A 475 38.31 -12.61 14.47
C ALA A 475 39.63 -13.31 14.09
N TRP A 476 40.34 -12.82 13.07
CA TRP A 476 41.63 -13.34 12.61
C TRP A 476 42.82 -12.45 13.02
N GLY A 477 42.60 -11.47 13.92
CA GLY A 477 43.65 -10.56 14.39
C GLY A 477 44.07 -9.50 13.36
N GLN A 478 43.30 -9.32 12.28
CA GLN A 478 43.61 -8.32 11.25
C GLN A 478 42.83 -7.03 11.52
N ALA A 479 43.51 -5.89 11.40
CA ALA A 479 42.87 -4.58 11.54
C ALA A 479 41.81 -4.37 10.45
N LEU A 480 40.58 -4.05 10.87
CA LEU A 480 39.50 -3.66 9.97
C LEU A 480 39.83 -2.33 9.27
N GLY A 481 39.46 -2.19 8.00
CA GLY A 481 39.38 -0.89 7.33
C GLY A 481 37.99 -0.25 7.54
N THR A 482 37.80 0.96 7.00
CA THR A 482 36.49 1.65 7.01
C THR A 482 35.36 0.75 6.48
N SER A 483 35.56 0.12 5.32
CA SER A 483 34.55 -0.77 4.73
C SER A 483 34.27 -2.03 5.57
N GLY A 484 35.20 -2.46 6.42
CA GLY A 484 35.06 -3.59 7.34
C GLY A 484 34.29 -3.25 8.62
N SER A 485 34.03 -1.96 8.87
CA SER A 485 33.47 -1.46 10.13
C SER A 485 31.94 -1.32 10.15
N ALA A 486 31.24 -1.67 9.05
CA ALA A 486 29.82 -1.37 8.93
C ALA A 486 28.96 -2.17 9.92
N THR A 487 27.95 -1.51 10.49
CA THR A 487 26.88 -2.17 11.27
C THR A 487 25.95 -2.94 10.35
N VAL A 488 25.56 -2.35 9.21
CA VAL A 488 24.73 -3.00 8.18
C VAL A 488 25.43 -2.93 6.82
N TYR A 489 25.51 -4.09 6.16
CA TYR A 489 25.88 -4.24 4.75
C TYR A 489 24.64 -4.51 3.91
N ALA A 490 24.27 -3.55 3.07
CA ALA A 490 23.12 -3.60 2.16
C ALA A 490 23.63 -3.82 0.73
N PHE A 491 23.63 -5.07 0.27
CA PHE A 491 24.05 -5.42 -1.09
C PHE A 491 22.94 -5.64 -2.13
N PRO A 492 21.73 -6.15 -1.82
CA PRO A 492 20.76 -6.52 -2.86
C PRO A 492 20.12 -5.31 -3.53
N ASP A 493 19.79 -5.43 -4.81
CA ASP A 493 19.02 -4.39 -5.50
C ASP A 493 17.55 -4.43 -5.06
N ASP A 494 16.86 -3.30 -5.24
CA ASP A 494 15.47 -3.10 -4.85
C ASP A 494 15.22 -3.33 -3.33
N LEU A 495 16.26 -3.06 -2.51
CA LEU A 495 16.13 -3.03 -1.06
C LEU A 495 15.28 -1.85 -0.62
N TYR A 496 14.35 -2.10 0.29
CA TYR A 496 13.52 -1.10 0.93
C TYR A 496 13.70 -1.18 2.45
N MET A 497 13.96 -0.05 3.11
CA MET A 497 14.03 0.01 4.57
C MET A 497 13.25 1.21 5.11
N GLU A 498 12.53 1.00 6.21
CA GLU A 498 11.69 2.03 6.81
C GLU A 498 11.65 1.94 8.33
N ASN A 499 11.50 3.10 9.01
CA ASN A 499 11.17 3.18 10.44
C ASN A 499 12.19 2.47 11.34
N ILE A 500 13.48 2.58 11.00
CA ILE A 500 14.58 1.96 11.75
C ILE A 500 15.71 2.95 12.00
N THR A 501 16.41 2.75 13.12
CA THR A 501 17.74 3.33 13.33
C THR A 501 18.81 2.31 12.98
N ILE A 502 19.82 2.71 12.21
CA ILE A 502 21.09 2.00 12.04
C ILE A 502 22.18 2.84 12.70
N ALA A 503 22.81 2.29 13.73
CA ALA A 503 23.78 3.01 14.55
C ALA A 503 25.13 2.29 14.64
N ASN A 504 26.22 2.97 14.29
CA ASN A 504 27.53 2.57 14.75
C ASN A 504 27.89 3.34 16.03
N THR A 505 28.05 2.59 17.12
CA THR A 505 28.26 3.11 18.48
C THR A 505 29.73 3.13 18.89
N ALA A 506 30.66 2.86 17.97
CA ALA A 506 32.10 2.95 18.25
C ALA A 506 32.49 4.36 18.73
N GLY A 507 33.25 4.42 19.83
CA GLY A 507 33.66 5.69 20.43
C GLY A 507 32.65 6.29 21.43
N VAL A 508 31.43 5.76 21.54
CA VAL A 508 30.41 6.29 22.48
C VAL A 508 30.69 5.83 23.91
N ASP A 509 30.74 4.53 24.16
CA ASP A 509 30.97 3.97 25.51
C ASP A 509 32.45 3.68 25.79
N LYS A 510 33.24 3.48 24.73
CA LYS A 510 34.65 3.07 24.81
C LYS A 510 35.46 3.86 23.78
N PRO A 511 36.63 4.40 24.17
CA PRO A 511 37.49 5.09 23.22
C PRO A 511 37.99 4.10 22.15
N MET A 512 37.94 4.54 20.89
CA MET A 512 38.54 3.81 19.77
C MET A 512 40.07 3.76 19.96
N LYS A 513 40.67 2.60 19.75
CA LYS A 513 42.13 2.38 19.87
C LYS A 513 42.78 2.31 18.49
N GLY A 514 43.98 2.86 18.34
CA GLY A 514 44.71 2.85 17.06
C GLY A 514 44.52 4.12 16.26
N LYS A 515 44.90 4.09 14.97
CA LYS A 515 44.93 5.28 14.09
C LYS A 515 43.59 5.60 13.40
N GLY A 516 42.60 4.71 13.47
CA GLY A 516 41.32 4.88 12.77
C GLY A 516 40.19 5.31 13.70
N HIS A 517 39.43 6.32 13.25
CA HIS A 517 38.21 6.81 13.92
C HIS A 517 36.95 6.59 13.08
N GLN A 518 37.10 5.95 11.91
CA GLN A 518 36.03 5.69 10.97
C GLN A 518 35.18 4.51 11.43
N ALA A 519 33.86 4.69 11.46
CA ALA A 519 32.92 3.72 12.00
C ALA A 519 31.60 3.80 11.22
N VAL A 520 31.45 2.90 10.25
CA VAL A 520 30.32 2.92 9.31
C VAL A 520 29.05 2.39 9.96
N ALA A 521 27.95 3.12 9.87
CA ALA A 521 26.63 2.63 10.24
C ALA A 521 26.04 1.80 9.09
N LEU A 522 25.96 2.39 7.89
CA LEU A 522 25.45 1.74 6.68
C LEU A 522 26.52 1.72 5.59
N HIS A 523 26.81 0.53 5.08
CA HIS A 523 27.49 0.34 3.80
C HIS A 523 26.48 -0.18 2.78
N VAL A 524 26.11 0.67 1.82
CA VAL A 524 25.07 0.36 0.84
C VAL A 524 25.66 0.34 -0.57
N SER A 525 25.51 -0.78 -1.26
CA SER A 525 25.92 -0.98 -2.66
C SER A 525 24.75 -1.32 -3.58
N SER A 526 23.53 -1.23 -3.05
CA SER A 526 22.27 -1.55 -3.71
C SER A 526 21.90 -0.50 -4.75
N ASP A 527 21.53 -0.92 -5.96
CA ASP A 527 20.80 -0.10 -6.92
C ASP A 527 19.30 -0.13 -6.59
N ARG A 528 18.61 0.97 -6.89
CA ARG A 528 17.20 1.19 -6.54
C ARG A 528 16.91 1.01 -5.05
N ALA A 529 17.86 1.38 -4.20
CA ALA A 529 17.70 1.28 -2.75
C ALA A 529 16.86 2.44 -2.22
N VAL A 530 15.91 2.14 -1.33
CA VAL A 530 15.02 3.14 -0.75
C VAL A 530 15.05 3.06 0.77
N PHE A 531 15.25 4.20 1.42
CA PHE A 531 15.24 4.36 2.86
C PHE A 531 14.27 5.47 3.24
N VAL A 532 13.26 5.18 4.04
CA VAL A 532 12.21 6.15 4.42
C VAL A 532 12.10 6.25 5.93
N ASN A 533 12.12 7.47 6.48
CA ASN A 533 12.00 7.69 7.92
C ASN A 533 13.02 6.88 8.75
N CYS A 534 14.23 6.70 8.20
CA CYS A 534 15.32 5.99 8.86
C CYS A 534 16.24 6.97 9.60
N ARG A 535 16.96 6.46 10.60
CA ARG A 535 18.00 7.22 11.31
C ARG A 535 19.35 6.54 11.12
N PHE A 536 20.38 7.30 10.78
CA PHE A 536 21.74 6.80 10.60
C PHE A 536 22.66 7.53 11.56
N LEU A 537 23.12 6.81 12.60
CA LEU A 537 23.87 7.39 13.71
C LEU A 537 25.30 6.87 13.68
N GLY A 538 26.27 7.77 13.73
CA GLY A 538 27.68 7.40 13.72
C GLY A 538 28.57 8.60 14.01
N ASN A 539 29.88 8.43 13.85
CA ASN A 539 30.85 9.50 14.01
C ASN A 539 31.50 9.83 12.66
N GLN A 540 32.77 9.47 12.47
CA GLN A 540 33.42 9.65 11.19
C GLN A 540 32.99 8.52 10.25
N ASP A 541 32.69 8.86 8.99
CA ASP A 541 32.29 7.91 7.94
C ASP A 541 30.96 7.16 8.26
N THR A 542 29.91 7.83 8.77
CA THR A 542 28.62 7.18 9.13
C THR A 542 27.97 6.41 7.95
N MET A 543 27.87 7.04 6.77
CA MET A 543 27.13 6.53 5.61
C MET A 543 28.06 6.31 4.42
N PHE A 544 28.27 5.05 4.03
CA PHE A 544 29.07 4.70 2.88
C PHE A 544 28.20 4.35 1.67
N ASN A 545 27.92 5.35 0.83
CA ASN A 545 27.17 5.25 -0.41
C ASN A 545 28.05 4.66 -1.53
N TYR A 546 27.97 3.36 -1.71
CA TYR A 546 28.89 2.56 -2.53
C TYR A 546 28.22 1.97 -3.80
N ALA A 547 29.06 1.35 -4.63
CA ALA A 547 28.87 0.87 -6.01
C ALA A 547 28.73 1.93 -7.12
N ALA A 548 29.44 1.68 -8.22
CA ALA A 548 29.31 2.44 -9.46
C ALA A 548 27.97 2.14 -10.13
N GLY A 549 27.24 3.18 -10.53
CA GLY A 549 25.93 3.06 -11.18
C GLY A 549 24.77 2.69 -10.25
N ALA A 550 25.03 2.50 -8.95
CA ALA A 550 23.98 2.28 -7.96
C ALA A 550 23.29 3.61 -7.63
N ARG A 551 21.95 3.57 -7.58
CA ARG A 551 21.10 4.71 -7.25
C ARG A 551 20.38 4.48 -5.92
N GLN A 552 20.44 5.46 -5.04
CA GLN A 552 19.99 5.33 -3.65
C GLN A 552 19.13 6.55 -3.26
N TYR A 553 17.97 6.31 -2.67
CA TYR A 553 17.01 7.34 -2.29
C TYR A 553 16.74 7.29 -0.78
N PHE A 554 16.98 8.41 -0.11
CA PHE A 554 16.75 8.60 1.32
C PHE A 554 15.70 9.70 1.49
N LYS A 555 14.52 9.35 2.00
CA LYS A 555 13.41 10.29 2.23
C LYS A 555 13.14 10.45 3.71
N ASN A 556 13.01 11.68 4.19
CA ASN A 556 12.65 11.99 5.59
C ASN A 556 13.58 11.31 6.62
N CYS A 557 14.85 11.12 6.28
CA CYS A 557 15.82 10.45 7.15
C CYS A 557 16.55 11.44 8.06
N TYR A 558 17.01 10.96 9.22
CA TYR A 558 17.93 11.70 10.09
C TYR A 558 19.33 11.09 9.98
N ILE A 559 20.34 11.88 9.65
CA ILE A 559 21.72 11.42 9.49
C ILE A 559 22.62 12.27 10.37
N GLU A 560 23.43 11.64 11.23
CA GLU A 560 24.41 12.36 12.05
C GLU A 560 25.82 11.79 11.96
N GLY A 561 26.80 12.67 12.17
CA GLY A 561 28.19 12.29 12.22
C GLY A 561 29.13 13.44 12.54
N THR A 562 30.42 13.13 12.60
CA THR A 562 31.47 14.10 12.92
C THR A 562 32.22 14.60 11.69
N THR A 563 32.77 13.70 10.87
CA THR A 563 33.67 14.04 9.76
C THR A 563 33.36 13.13 8.59
N ASP A 564 33.22 13.70 7.39
CA ASP A 564 33.00 12.95 6.14
C ASP A 564 31.86 11.93 6.25
N PHE A 565 30.85 12.25 7.05
CA PHE A 565 29.91 11.24 7.53
C PHE A 565 28.91 10.79 6.45
N ILE A 566 28.88 11.43 5.29
CA ILE A 566 28.23 10.96 4.08
C ILE A 566 29.27 10.91 2.95
N PHE A 567 29.65 9.72 2.50
CA PHE A 567 30.79 9.56 1.59
C PHE A 567 30.60 8.38 0.63
N GLY A 568 31.39 8.39 -0.46
CA GLY A 568 31.39 7.33 -1.46
C GLY A 568 31.07 7.82 -2.87
N TRP A 569 30.80 6.87 -3.77
CA TRP A 569 30.76 7.10 -5.24
C TRP A 569 29.45 6.71 -5.92
N ALA A 570 28.42 6.33 -5.14
CA ALA A 570 27.08 6.07 -5.68
C ALA A 570 26.38 7.38 -6.08
N THR A 571 25.33 7.27 -6.87
CA THR A 571 24.37 8.36 -7.08
C THR A 571 23.34 8.29 -5.95
N ALA A 572 23.24 9.33 -5.12
CA ALA A 572 22.36 9.32 -3.96
C ALA A 572 21.57 10.63 -3.82
N VAL A 573 20.27 10.50 -3.59
CA VAL A 573 19.37 11.63 -3.31
C VAL A 573 18.93 11.55 -1.85
N PHE A 574 19.16 12.63 -1.12
CA PHE A 574 18.67 12.88 0.22
C PHE A 574 17.55 13.91 0.12
N ASP A 575 16.32 13.47 0.35
CA ASP A 575 15.10 14.25 0.15
C ASP A 575 14.46 14.50 1.52
N GLN A 576 14.27 15.77 1.86
CA GLN A 576 13.66 16.21 3.13
C GLN A 576 14.33 15.59 4.37
N CYS A 577 15.63 15.36 4.30
CA CYS A 577 16.40 14.76 5.39
C CYS A 577 16.90 15.81 6.38
N VAL A 578 17.11 15.41 7.64
CA VAL A 578 17.84 16.19 8.63
C VAL A 578 19.29 15.71 8.66
N ILE A 579 20.22 16.63 8.40
CA ILE A 579 21.66 16.38 8.38
C ILE A 579 22.26 17.05 9.61
N HIS A 580 22.76 16.26 10.57
CA HIS A 580 23.16 16.74 11.89
C HIS A 580 24.67 16.59 12.17
N SER A 581 25.35 17.73 12.27
CA SER A 581 26.80 17.80 12.49
C SER A 581 27.15 17.77 13.97
N LYS A 582 28.01 16.83 14.38
CA LYS A 582 28.43 16.68 15.79
C LYS A 582 29.80 17.29 16.12
N ARG A 583 30.53 17.78 15.12
CA ARG A 583 31.86 18.37 15.27
C ARG A 583 32.12 19.41 14.18
N ASN A 584 32.93 20.42 14.48
CA ASN A 584 33.54 21.31 13.48
C ASN A 584 34.36 20.48 12.48
N SER A 585 33.83 20.25 11.29
CA SER A 585 34.43 19.37 10.27
C SER A 585 33.67 19.43 8.94
N TYR A 586 33.48 18.30 8.25
CA TYR A 586 32.91 18.20 6.91
C TYR A 586 31.70 17.25 6.91
N ILE A 587 30.63 17.64 6.20
CA ILE A 587 29.45 16.79 6.01
C ILE A 587 29.76 15.69 4.98
N THR A 588 30.12 16.08 3.76
CA THR A 588 30.26 15.14 2.65
C THR A 588 31.71 14.90 2.21
N ALA A 589 32.00 13.67 1.79
CA ALA A 589 33.24 13.27 1.12
C ALA A 589 32.96 12.44 -0.15
N ALA A 590 32.33 13.07 -1.14
CA ALA A 590 31.99 12.40 -2.40
C ALA A 590 33.25 11.95 -3.17
N SER A 591 33.14 10.81 -3.83
CA SER A 591 34.16 10.21 -4.69
C SER A 591 33.60 9.77 -6.04
N THR A 592 32.63 10.54 -6.56
CA THR A 592 32.00 10.35 -7.87
C THR A 592 33.02 9.99 -8.95
N LEU A 593 32.66 9.01 -9.78
CA LEU A 593 33.53 8.51 -10.85
C LEU A 593 33.55 9.45 -12.05
N GLN A 594 34.68 9.47 -12.77
CA GLN A 594 34.76 10.16 -14.04
C GLN A 594 33.71 9.62 -15.01
N GLY A 595 32.90 10.52 -15.59
CA GLY A 595 31.83 10.16 -16.54
C GLY A 595 30.49 9.79 -15.90
N ALA A 596 30.37 9.77 -14.57
CA ALA A 596 29.06 9.72 -13.93
C ALA A 596 28.33 11.06 -14.09
N THR A 597 27.04 11.00 -14.43
CA THR A 597 26.21 12.20 -14.65
C THR A 597 25.92 12.94 -13.34
N HIS A 598 25.67 12.20 -12.26
CA HIS A 598 25.30 12.75 -10.96
C HIS A 598 26.01 12.04 -9.81
N GLY A 599 26.39 12.81 -8.78
CA GLY A 599 26.85 12.31 -7.49
C GLY A 599 25.78 12.38 -6.41
N PHE A 600 25.99 13.22 -5.40
CA PHE A 600 25.03 13.44 -4.33
C PHE A 600 24.13 14.65 -4.58
N LEU A 601 22.85 14.50 -4.32
CA LEU A 601 21.88 15.59 -4.26
C LEU A 601 21.23 15.60 -2.87
N PHE A 602 21.26 16.76 -2.22
CA PHE A 602 20.48 17.06 -1.04
C PHE A 602 19.37 18.02 -1.46
N TYR A 603 18.14 17.57 -1.35
CA TYR A 603 16.95 18.31 -1.76
C TYR A 603 16.07 18.56 -0.55
N GLN A 604 15.72 19.83 -0.31
CA GLN A 604 14.85 20.25 0.79
C GLN A 604 15.29 19.74 2.18
N CYS A 605 16.59 19.53 2.36
CA CYS A 605 17.15 19.05 3.62
C CYS A 605 17.31 20.18 4.64
N LYS A 606 17.31 19.82 5.92
CA LYS A 606 17.62 20.73 7.03
C LYS A 606 18.97 20.38 7.63
N LEU A 607 19.93 21.30 7.55
CA LEU A 607 21.26 21.14 8.15
C LEU A 607 21.26 21.74 9.55
N THR A 608 21.61 20.92 10.53
CA THR A 608 21.64 21.26 11.96
C THR A 608 22.96 20.85 12.58
N ALA A 609 23.26 21.34 13.78
CA ALA A 609 24.47 20.95 14.49
C ALA A 609 24.24 20.83 15.99
N ALA A 610 25.10 20.04 16.63
CA ALA A 610 25.15 19.90 18.07
C ALA A 610 25.59 21.21 18.74
N PRO A 611 25.25 21.44 20.03
CA PRO A 611 25.69 22.62 20.76
C PRO A 611 27.22 22.81 20.71
N GLY A 612 27.66 24.02 20.38
CA GLY A 612 29.09 24.38 20.30
C GLY A 612 29.76 24.04 18.96
N VAL A 613 29.04 23.46 18.00
CA VAL A 613 29.53 23.24 16.63
C VAL A 613 29.17 24.45 15.78
N THR A 614 30.19 25.12 15.23
CA THR A 614 30.05 26.40 14.52
C THR A 614 30.84 26.49 13.22
N GLU A 615 31.73 25.52 12.95
CA GLU A 615 32.66 25.59 11.80
C GLU A 615 32.58 24.29 10.98
N VAL A 616 31.52 24.18 10.17
CA VAL A 616 31.27 23.00 9.33
C VAL A 616 31.25 23.37 7.86
N TYR A 617 31.94 22.56 7.06
CA TYR A 617 31.87 22.61 5.60
C TYR A 617 30.78 21.66 5.07
N LEU A 618 30.08 22.07 4.03
CA LEU A 618 29.14 21.26 3.25
C LEU A 618 29.80 20.01 2.66
N GLY A 619 31.10 20.08 2.36
CA GLY A 619 31.84 18.92 1.89
C GLY A 619 33.22 19.18 1.33
N ARG A 620 33.85 18.09 0.89
CA ARG A 620 35.18 18.10 0.25
C ARG A 620 35.41 16.88 -0.65
N PRO A 621 36.28 16.97 -1.67
CA PRO A 621 36.44 15.91 -2.67
C PRO A 621 37.40 14.80 -2.20
N TRP A 622 36.84 13.62 -1.93
CA TRP A 622 37.67 12.44 -1.69
C TRP A 622 38.43 12.04 -2.97
N ARG A 623 37.78 12.16 -4.14
CA ARG A 623 38.37 11.97 -5.49
C ARG A 623 38.13 13.19 -6.42
N PRO A 624 38.93 13.36 -7.50
CA PRO A 624 38.93 14.60 -8.30
C PRO A 624 37.62 14.96 -9.02
N TYR A 625 36.73 14.00 -9.29
CA TYR A 625 35.46 14.23 -10.00
C TYR A 625 34.26 14.30 -9.06
N ALA A 626 34.48 14.50 -7.76
CA ALA A 626 33.42 14.52 -6.77
C ALA A 626 32.30 15.50 -7.13
N GLN A 627 31.06 15.06 -6.99
CA GLN A 627 29.88 15.89 -7.23
C GLN A 627 28.96 15.90 -6.02
N THR A 628 28.56 17.08 -5.57
CA THR A 628 27.58 17.26 -4.49
C THR A 628 26.79 18.55 -4.71
N VAL A 629 25.46 18.45 -4.63
CA VAL A 629 24.55 19.60 -4.78
C VAL A 629 23.64 19.70 -3.55
N PHE A 630 23.50 20.91 -3.00
CA PHE A 630 22.46 21.25 -2.02
C PHE A 630 21.43 22.18 -2.65
N MET A 631 20.18 21.75 -2.69
CA MET A 631 19.09 22.45 -3.36
C MET A 631 17.91 22.64 -2.42
N GLU A 632 17.43 23.88 -2.30
CA GLU A 632 16.29 24.28 -1.46
C GLU A 632 16.45 23.86 0.01
N CYS A 633 17.68 23.77 0.49
CA CYS A 633 17.99 23.33 1.84
C CYS A 633 18.00 24.49 2.85
N GLU A 634 17.58 24.22 4.09
CA GLU A 634 17.77 25.12 5.22
C GLU A 634 19.19 24.90 5.81
N LEU A 635 20.09 25.85 5.59
CA LEU A 635 21.47 25.82 6.08
C LEU A 635 21.57 26.56 7.43
N GLY A 636 21.92 25.84 8.49
CA GLY A 636 22.12 26.41 9.83
C GLY A 636 23.36 27.29 9.94
N GLU A 637 23.43 28.12 10.99
CA GLU A 637 24.51 29.12 11.20
C GLU A 637 25.92 28.54 11.44
N HIS A 638 26.03 27.22 11.59
CA HIS A 638 27.28 26.51 11.77
C HIS A 638 28.01 26.24 10.45
N ILE A 639 27.37 26.49 9.30
CA ILE A 639 27.98 26.33 7.99
C ILE A 639 28.91 27.51 7.73
N LEU A 640 30.17 27.19 7.40
CA LEU A 640 31.20 28.18 7.14
C LEU A 640 30.89 29.01 5.88
N PRO A 641 31.25 30.31 5.85
CA PRO A 641 31.03 31.17 4.68
C PRO A 641 31.66 30.61 3.40
N GLU A 642 32.83 29.97 3.49
CA GLU A 642 33.50 29.31 2.38
C GLU A 642 32.68 28.15 1.78
N GLY A 643 31.83 27.51 2.60
CA GLY A 643 30.95 26.39 2.26
C GLY A 643 31.69 25.08 2.01
N TRP A 644 32.79 25.10 1.26
CA TRP A 644 33.45 23.91 0.73
C TRP A 644 34.97 23.94 0.95
N HIS A 645 35.59 22.76 1.03
CA HIS A 645 37.03 22.64 1.17
C HIS A 645 37.60 21.72 0.07
N ASN A 646 38.73 22.10 -0.54
CA ASN A 646 39.29 21.38 -1.69
C ASN A 646 40.13 20.14 -1.31
N TRP A 647 40.09 19.71 -0.04
CA TRP A 647 40.92 18.62 0.51
C TRP A 647 42.44 18.88 0.38
N ASN A 648 42.88 20.14 0.36
CA ASN A 648 44.27 20.50 0.02
C ASN A 648 44.69 19.99 -1.37
N LYS A 649 43.73 19.91 -2.33
CA LYS A 649 43.96 19.49 -3.71
C LYS A 649 43.45 20.58 -4.68
N PRO A 650 44.22 21.65 -4.92
CA PRO A 650 43.82 22.71 -5.86
C PRO A 650 43.49 22.19 -7.27
N GLN A 651 44.11 21.09 -7.69
CA GLN A 651 43.82 20.44 -8.96
C GLN A 651 42.40 19.85 -9.06
N ALA A 652 41.77 19.50 -7.93
CA ALA A 652 40.41 18.96 -7.91
C ALA A 652 39.38 20.04 -8.26
N GLU A 653 39.67 21.31 -7.97
CA GLU A 653 38.77 22.47 -8.22
C GLU A 653 38.33 22.58 -9.68
N LYS A 654 39.12 22.04 -10.63
CA LYS A 654 38.82 22.06 -12.07
C LYS A 654 37.86 20.97 -12.53
N GLN A 655 37.63 19.95 -11.72
CA GLN A 655 36.96 18.70 -12.10
C GLN A 655 35.76 18.36 -11.22
N VAL A 656 35.68 18.94 -10.02
CA VAL A 656 34.57 18.75 -9.10
C VAL A 656 33.34 19.56 -9.51
N LEU A 657 32.18 19.11 -9.05
CA LEU A 657 30.94 19.89 -9.08
C LEU A 657 30.43 20.04 -7.64
N TYR A 658 30.51 21.25 -7.11
CA TYR A 658 29.95 21.59 -5.81
C TYR A 658 28.94 22.71 -5.99
N GLY A 659 27.66 22.35 -5.96
CA GLY A 659 26.56 23.20 -6.38
C GLY A 659 25.62 23.56 -5.23
N GLU A 660 25.07 24.77 -5.29
CA GLU A 660 24.00 25.24 -4.41
C GLU A 660 22.88 25.88 -5.26
N TYR A 661 21.61 25.67 -4.88
CA TYR A 661 20.46 26.32 -5.53
C TYR A 661 19.37 26.66 -4.52
N LYS A 662 19.00 27.95 -4.42
CA LYS A 662 17.91 28.45 -3.57
C LYS A 662 17.96 27.92 -2.12
N ASN A 663 19.15 27.68 -1.59
CA ASN A 663 19.32 27.38 -0.17
C ASN A 663 18.96 28.62 0.66
N TYR A 664 18.45 28.40 1.86
CA TYR A 664 18.02 29.47 2.76
C TYR A 664 18.47 29.20 4.20
N GLY A 665 18.29 30.18 5.09
CA GLY A 665 18.76 30.08 6.48
C GLY A 665 20.08 30.81 6.73
N LYS A 666 20.54 30.79 7.97
CA LYS A 666 21.67 31.62 8.44
C LYS A 666 23.02 31.25 7.82
N GLY A 667 23.21 29.99 7.43
CA GLY A 667 24.44 29.50 6.78
C GLY A 667 24.39 29.56 5.25
N ALA A 668 23.32 30.11 4.67
CA ALA A 668 23.09 30.09 3.23
C ALA A 668 23.65 31.30 2.47
N ASP A 669 24.29 32.25 3.15
CA ASP A 669 24.95 33.37 2.49
C ASP A 669 26.07 32.85 1.56
N THR A 670 25.98 33.23 0.29
CA THR A 670 26.87 32.77 -0.78
C THR A 670 28.02 33.72 -1.09
N ASP A 671 28.04 34.94 -0.52
CA ASP A 671 28.98 36.01 -0.91
C ASP A 671 30.45 35.64 -0.70
N ASN A 672 30.72 34.73 0.24
CA ASN A 672 32.07 34.30 0.61
C ASN A 672 32.35 32.83 0.24
N ARG A 673 31.49 32.20 -0.57
CA ARG A 673 31.72 30.82 -1.03
C ARG A 673 33.02 30.75 -1.85
N VAL A 674 33.69 29.61 -1.76
CA VAL A 674 34.89 29.36 -2.57
C VAL A 674 34.58 29.52 -4.06
N LYS A 675 35.49 30.16 -4.80
CA LYS A 675 35.28 30.56 -6.21
C LYS A 675 35.07 29.40 -7.19
N TRP A 676 35.44 28.17 -6.80
CA TRP A 676 35.27 26.96 -7.60
C TRP A 676 33.95 26.22 -7.32
N SER A 677 33.17 26.66 -6.34
CA SER A 677 31.78 26.23 -6.16
C SER A 677 30.85 26.97 -7.11
N GLN A 678 29.63 26.47 -7.31
CA GLN A 678 28.67 26.99 -8.28
C GLN A 678 27.35 27.29 -7.61
N GLN A 679 26.83 28.50 -7.83
CA GLN A 679 25.39 28.76 -7.68
C GLN A 679 24.72 28.34 -8.98
N LEU A 680 23.88 27.31 -8.93
CA LEU A 680 23.23 26.78 -10.12
C LEU A 680 22.22 27.79 -10.65
N THR A 681 22.09 27.87 -11.98
CA THR A 681 20.96 28.55 -12.61
C THR A 681 19.68 27.71 -12.47
N GLU A 682 18.52 28.31 -12.74
CA GLU A 682 17.26 27.57 -12.78
C GLU A 682 17.29 26.41 -13.78
N GLN A 683 17.82 26.64 -14.99
CA GLN A 683 18.00 25.60 -16.00
C GLN A 683 18.92 24.46 -15.53
N GLN A 684 20.02 24.78 -14.84
CA GLN A 684 20.90 23.75 -14.27
C GLN A 684 20.21 22.99 -13.12
N ALA A 685 19.42 23.68 -12.30
CA ALA A 685 18.69 23.06 -11.19
C ALA A 685 17.61 22.08 -11.68
N GLU A 686 16.96 22.34 -12.82
CA GLU A 686 16.01 21.41 -13.45
C GLU A 686 16.65 20.04 -13.78
N GLU A 687 17.95 20.00 -14.12
CA GLU A 687 18.70 18.76 -14.35
C GLU A 687 18.91 17.94 -13.06
N TYR A 688 18.68 18.54 -11.89
CA TYR A 688 18.81 17.94 -10.56
C TYR A 688 17.45 17.62 -9.90
N SER A 689 16.37 17.43 -10.66
CA SER A 689 15.16 16.85 -10.08
C SER A 689 15.39 15.40 -9.61
N ILE A 690 14.65 14.95 -8.58
CA ILE A 690 14.72 13.56 -8.08
C ILE A 690 14.57 12.55 -9.22
N LYS A 691 13.64 12.83 -10.15
CA LYS A 691 13.43 12.05 -11.37
C LYS A 691 14.71 12.00 -12.21
N ASN A 692 15.28 13.13 -12.60
CA ASN A 692 16.42 13.16 -13.53
C ASN A 692 17.68 12.52 -12.94
N VAL A 693 17.87 12.63 -11.62
CA VAL A 693 19.02 12.01 -10.93
C VAL A 693 18.88 10.50 -10.81
N LEU A 694 17.65 9.98 -10.64
CA LEU A 694 17.41 8.56 -10.33
C LEU A 694 16.79 7.74 -11.46
N GLU A 695 16.22 8.35 -12.51
CA GLU A 695 15.47 7.62 -13.54
C GLU A 695 16.30 6.56 -14.25
N GLY A 696 17.57 6.84 -14.51
CA GLY A 696 18.44 5.95 -15.27
C GLY A 696 17.80 5.50 -16.60
N LYS A 697 18.20 4.32 -17.08
CA LYS A 697 17.64 3.75 -18.32
C LYS A 697 16.32 2.99 -18.09
N ASP A 698 15.99 2.69 -16.85
CA ASP A 698 14.80 1.91 -16.48
C ASP A 698 13.63 2.82 -16.05
N GLY A 699 13.80 4.14 -16.04
CA GLY A 699 12.77 5.10 -15.66
C GLY A 699 12.39 5.01 -14.18
N TRP A 700 13.32 4.62 -13.29
CA TRP A 700 13.05 4.45 -11.86
C TRP A 700 12.59 5.76 -11.20
N ALA A 701 11.44 5.73 -10.51
CA ALA A 701 10.82 6.92 -9.93
C ALA A 701 10.35 6.65 -8.48
N PRO A 702 11.29 6.57 -7.51
CA PRO A 702 10.97 6.21 -6.13
C PRO A 702 10.09 7.24 -5.40
N GLN A 703 10.07 8.49 -5.86
CA GLN A 703 9.23 9.57 -5.30
C GLN A 703 7.72 9.35 -5.51
N THR A 704 7.32 8.40 -6.36
CA THR A 704 5.90 8.09 -6.62
C THR A 704 5.27 7.17 -5.58
N GLY A 705 6.03 6.73 -4.57
CA GLY A 705 5.59 5.73 -3.59
C GLY A 705 5.53 4.30 -4.11
N ILE A 706 5.70 4.08 -5.43
CA ILE A 706 5.73 2.73 -6.02
C ILE A 706 7.10 2.10 -5.73
N ILE A 707 7.14 1.22 -4.73
CA ILE A 707 8.22 0.24 -4.64
C ILE A 707 8.00 -0.74 -5.80
N ARG A 708 8.71 -0.55 -6.92
CA ARG A 708 8.54 -1.41 -8.10
C ARG A 708 8.74 -2.87 -7.72
N TYR A 709 7.67 -3.66 -7.89
CA TYR A 709 7.82 -5.06 -8.25
C TYR A 709 8.35 -5.05 -9.68
N VAL A 710 9.65 -5.26 -9.86
CA VAL A 710 10.20 -5.51 -11.19
C VAL A 710 10.06 -7.02 -11.43
N PRO A 711 9.09 -7.50 -12.23
CA PRO A 711 9.20 -8.85 -12.75
C PRO A 711 10.49 -8.91 -13.56
N VAL A 712 11.43 -9.74 -13.12
CA VAL A 712 12.66 -10.00 -13.86
C VAL A 712 12.27 -10.52 -15.24
N LYS A 713 12.43 -9.69 -16.28
CA LYS A 713 12.30 -10.14 -17.66
C LYS A 713 13.27 -11.30 -17.86
N LYS A 714 12.75 -12.42 -18.38
CA LYS A 714 13.53 -13.62 -18.72
C LYS A 714 14.66 -13.31 -19.68
#